data_AF-A0A6L9IL32-F1
#
_entry.id   AF-A0A6L9IL32-F1
#
_cell.length_a   1.000
_cell.length_b   1.000
_cell.length_c   1.000
_cell.angle_alpha   90.00
_cell.angle_beta   90.00
_cell.angle_gamma   90.00
#
_symmetry.space_group_name_H-M   'P 1'
#
loop_
_entity.id
_entity.type
_entity.pdbx_description
1 polymer ?
#
loop_
_entity_poly.entity_id
_entity_poly.type
_entity_poly.pdbx_seq_one_letter_code
_entity_poly.pdbx_strand_id
1 'polypeptide(L)'
;MTDFLSLEIFGLPVLQWAITIGWTVLAFVVARVLVFVLRRTLWRLIQRINPNVDDQKFGLLGGPLTGLLTAAGLGLGINNLPFVGFLNVWLGWVYLAILGLISLGSLLSFFYLLTGSSPRSLNNLIVSRVLVIGYLNIAGFLLALSLIQWPIGCLPNCTASNLINAELPGYGLRDINFVEADLTSANLAGADLRRSNLSGAVLTDAILQDADLRGAVLVGADLTRVDLRNATLSGANFTGAVLDNTDITRGNLRGVDLRGATLNQATLVETNFRDTALPGLFLERADLTGADLRGADLQGARMSGSNLSGADLRDADLSGALLNLTDLSNANLEGATLFGTSLIGSRLPSANLRDSQLVGAVIVGANFSGADLSNADLTGTLMFPSELRDTTVLRIDPVLAALNELQLAETLTVVALGGVTAANIVWPPSKRLLLTDRLGQQTAGSRELTAAEVVADLLGQPEPRAFHIPEPNFETISGGIIGDGTPELLPLSQTILADARSAGFNGQVVLNSSGNDEAISQFCIQSASDFIVVTRYLEAAEITRCAESGVPELVAVRLGTFTTLAVVVNPLNTFVNDLTMLDLQQALTLERWTQVNNEYPSEIIQRYLPDPSSEAFELLVDIVLDGDEDAILSVSNTQFDSSDANLVWALVEQTNGIAVIDFDYFLANQAILRGVALNEVPPTVAGVESNDYPLVRPVMLYSNVEYLRRTFHAAAFLSYYIERAPSLVGALPGERALSPAATDREARQFLLALSGTGD
;
A
#
# COMPACT_ATOMS: atom_id res chain seq x y z
N MET A 1 56.30 64.33 81.33
CA MET A 1 55.16 65.20 81.63
C MET A 1 55.12 66.22 80.50
N THR A 2 54.32 65.93 79.46
CA THR A 2 53.00 66.56 79.21
C THR A 2 53.19 68.01 78.76
N ASP A 3 52.64 68.51 77.64
CA ASP A 3 51.68 67.98 76.70
C ASP A 3 51.69 68.83 75.43
N PHE A 4 51.47 68.13 74.32
CA PHE A 4 50.64 68.49 73.17
C PHE A 4 50.38 69.98 72.86
N LEU A 5 51.01 70.42 71.77
CA LEU A 5 50.48 71.43 70.88
C LEU A 5 49.69 70.75 69.75
N SER A 6 48.55 71.36 69.51
CA SER A 6 47.45 71.07 68.61
C SER A 6 47.74 71.29 67.12
N LEU A 7 46.86 70.68 66.31
CA LEU A 7 46.51 70.96 64.90
C LEU A 7 47.40 70.35 63.82
N GLU A 8 46.95 69.20 63.28
CA GLU A 8 46.76 68.90 61.85
C GLU A 8 46.44 67.39 61.65
N ILE A 9 45.22 66.94 61.94
CA ILE A 9 44.80 65.53 61.69
C ILE A 9 43.44 65.46 60.97
N PHE A 10 43.20 66.30 59.96
CA PHE A 10 42.00 66.18 59.13
C PHE A 10 42.23 66.15 57.60
N GLY A 11 43.49 66.17 57.13
CA GLY A 11 43.78 66.20 55.69
C GLY A 11 44.03 64.84 55.00
N LEU A 12 44.62 63.87 55.70
CA LEU A 12 45.13 62.64 55.07
C LEU A 12 44.05 61.61 54.67
N PRO A 13 42.96 61.38 55.44
CA PRO A 13 41.91 60.44 55.01
C PRO A 13 41.15 60.96 53.80
N VAL A 14 40.86 62.27 53.74
CA VAL A 14 40.08 62.87 52.64
C VAL A 14 40.87 62.86 51.33
N LEU A 15 42.18 63.09 51.38
CA LEU A 15 43.05 63.00 50.19
C LEU A 15 43.13 61.55 49.66
N GLN A 16 43.26 60.57 50.56
CA GLN A 16 43.29 59.15 50.20
C GLN A 16 41.94 58.68 49.62
N TRP A 17 40.81 59.15 50.19
CA TRP A 17 39.47 58.91 49.67
C TRP A 17 39.28 59.54 48.29
N ALA A 18 39.73 60.78 48.08
CA ALA A 18 39.67 61.44 46.78
C ALA A 18 40.52 60.73 45.72
N ILE A 19 41.71 60.22 46.09
CA ILE A 19 42.57 59.43 45.20
C ILE A 19 41.92 58.08 44.87
N THR A 20 41.33 57.39 45.86
CA THR A 20 40.68 56.09 45.64
C THR A 20 39.44 56.23 44.76
N ILE A 21 38.61 57.24 45.04
CA ILE A 21 37.46 57.62 44.20
C ILE A 21 37.94 57.98 42.79
N GLY A 22 39.01 58.77 42.68
CA GLY A 22 39.63 59.14 41.41
C GLY A 22 40.10 57.94 40.59
N TRP A 23 40.74 56.95 41.21
CA TRP A 23 41.14 55.71 40.54
C TRP A 23 39.97 54.82 40.15
N THR A 24 38.91 54.74 40.98
CA THR A 24 37.70 54.00 40.61
C THR A 24 36.93 54.67 39.47
N VAL A 25 36.84 56.00 39.46
CA VAL A 25 36.23 56.75 38.37
C VAL A 25 37.07 56.63 37.11
N LEU A 26 38.40 56.70 37.21
CA LEU A 26 39.31 56.48 36.09
C LEU A 26 39.20 55.06 35.52
N ALA A 27 39.16 54.04 36.38
CA ALA A 27 38.95 52.65 35.96
C ALA A 27 37.59 52.46 35.28
N PHE A 28 36.54 53.10 35.80
CA PHE A 28 35.20 53.10 35.20
C PHE A 28 35.19 53.76 33.82
N VAL A 29 35.87 54.90 33.67
CA VAL A 29 36.01 55.63 32.40
C VAL A 29 36.85 54.82 31.40
N VAL A 30 37.98 54.27 31.83
CA VAL A 30 38.86 53.44 30.98
C VAL A 30 38.12 52.19 30.52
N ALA A 31 37.37 51.51 31.40
CA ALA A 31 36.56 50.36 31.02
C ALA A 31 35.47 50.73 29.99
N ARG A 32 34.77 51.87 30.16
CA ARG A 32 33.81 52.35 29.18
C ARG A 32 34.45 52.69 27.84
N VAL A 33 35.63 53.30 27.85
CA VAL A 33 36.39 53.61 26.64
C VAL A 33 36.85 52.32 25.96
N LEU A 34 37.31 51.31 26.71
CA LEU A 34 37.73 50.03 26.16
C LEU A 34 36.56 49.29 25.48
N VAL A 35 35.40 49.24 26.14
CA VAL A 35 34.18 48.64 25.59
C VAL A 35 33.72 49.40 24.34
N PHE A 36 33.81 50.73 24.34
CA PHE A 36 33.49 51.57 23.18
C PHE A 36 34.45 51.31 22.01
N VAL A 37 35.75 51.23 22.27
CA VAL A 37 36.78 50.95 21.26
C VAL A 37 36.62 49.54 20.69
N LEU A 38 36.39 48.54 21.53
CA LEU A 38 36.13 47.16 21.11
C LEU A 38 34.88 47.06 20.23
N ARG A 39 33.77 47.70 20.64
CA ARG A 39 32.54 47.78 19.82
C ARG A 39 32.79 48.41 18.46
N ARG A 40 33.54 49.52 18.42
CA ARG A 40 33.84 50.24 17.17
C ARG A 40 34.79 49.47 16.25
N THR A 41 35.72 48.70 16.83
CA THR A 41 36.67 47.87 16.07
C THR A 41 35.97 46.65 15.49
N LEU A 42 35.10 46.01 16.27
CA LEU A 42 34.26 44.90 15.82
C LEU A 42 33.28 45.34 14.73
N TRP A 43 32.67 46.53 14.84
CA TRP A 43 31.81 47.10 13.80
C TRP A 43 32.54 47.29 12.47
N ARG A 44 33.76 47.81 12.51
CA ARG A 44 34.62 47.95 11.30
C ARG A 44 34.99 46.61 10.68
N LEU A 45 35.10 45.55 11.50
CA LEU A 45 35.33 44.19 11.01
C LEU A 45 34.07 43.63 10.33
N ILE A 46 32.90 43.84 10.94
CA ILE A 46 31.59 43.43 10.39
C ILE A 46 31.32 44.14 9.05
N GLN A 47 31.58 45.45 8.93
CA GLN A 47 31.43 46.17 7.66
C GLN A 47 32.41 45.74 6.57
N ARG A 48 33.56 45.16 6.92
CA ARG A 48 34.47 44.54 5.93
C ARG A 48 33.96 43.19 5.43
N ILE A 49 33.16 42.50 6.23
CA ILE A 49 32.60 41.18 5.90
C ILE A 49 31.25 41.32 5.18
N ASN A 50 30.45 42.36 5.51
CA ASN A 50 29.19 42.67 4.84
C ASN A 50 28.94 44.20 4.77
N PRO A 51 29.10 44.84 3.59
CA PRO A 51 29.02 46.29 3.47
C PRO A 51 27.60 46.89 3.49
N ASN A 52 26.53 46.08 3.50
CA ASN A 52 25.15 46.56 3.41
C ASN A 52 24.43 46.76 4.78
N VAL A 53 25.17 46.74 5.90
CA VAL A 53 24.57 46.89 7.23
C VAL A 53 24.45 48.38 7.60
N ASP A 54 23.21 48.85 7.77
CA ASP A 54 22.85 50.27 7.91
C ASP A 54 23.00 50.84 9.34
N ASP A 55 23.35 52.13 9.44
CA ASP A 55 23.87 52.81 10.65
C ASP A 55 22.80 53.07 11.74
N GLN A 56 21.51 53.02 11.39
CA GLN A 56 20.46 53.61 12.24
C GLN A 56 19.99 52.81 13.46
N LYS A 57 20.41 51.55 13.66
CA LYS A 57 19.94 50.72 14.79
C LYS A 57 20.91 50.63 15.99
N PHE A 58 22.09 51.25 15.92
CA PHE A 58 23.10 51.15 17.00
C PHE A 58 23.10 52.33 18.00
N GLY A 59 22.27 53.36 17.76
CA GLY A 59 22.40 54.66 18.42
C GLY A 59 21.63 54.89 19.73
N LEU A 60 20.68 54.05 20.13
CA LEU A 60 19.78 54.36 21.26
C LEU A 60 19.45 53.15 22.13
N LEU A 61 20.41 52.70 22.95
CA LEU A 61 20.13 51.83 24.10
C LEU A 61 20.97 52.28 25.31
N GLY A 62 20.56 53.42 25.88
CA GLY A 62 20.93 53.84 27.22
C GLY A 62 19.73 53.70 28.14
N GLY A 63 19.52 52.54 28.74
CA GLY A 63 18.47 52.30 29.74
C GLY A 63 18.34 50.82 30.12
N PRO A 64 17.98 50.48 31.37
CA PRO A 64 17.84 49.10 31.81
C PRO A 64 16.52 48.51 31.30
N LEU A 65 16.59 47.44 30.51
CA LEU A 65 15.43 46.75 29.93
C LEU A 65 15.19 45.41 30.63
N THR A 66 14.28 45.43 31.61
CA THR A 66 13.45 44.28 31.96
C THR A 66 12.01 44.76 31.85
N GLY A 67 11.30 44.25 30.85
CA GLY A 67 9.91 44.62 30.54
C GLY A 67 9.77 45.31 29.18
N LEU A 68 8.79 44.86 28.41
CA LEU A 68 8.43 45.26 27.03
C LEU A 68 9.28 44.66 25.91
N LEU A 69 8.97 43.41 25.55
CA LEU A 69 8.87 42.94 24.16
C LEU A 69 7.98 41.67 24.09
N THR A 70 6.81 41.75 24.71
CA THR A 70 5.61 41.11 24.18
C THR A 70 4.81 42.20 23.47
N ALA A 71 4.32 41.90 22.26
CA ALA A 71 3.53 42.78 21.38
C ALA A 71 4.31 43.77 20.50
N ALA A 72 4.75 43.29 19.33
CA ALA A 72 4.45 43.92 18.03
C ALA A 72 4.95 42.98 16.91
N GLY A 73 4.03 42.21 16.32
CA GLY A 73 4.30 41.50 15.08
C GLY A 73 4.42 42.50 13.95
N LEU A 74 5.60 42.58 13.33
CA LEU A 74 5.80 43.05 11.96
C LEU A 74 7.03 42.34 11.41
N GLY A 75 6.80 41.48 10.42
CA GLY A 75 7.84 40.79 9.68
C GLY A 75 8.63 41.77 8.83
N LEU A 76 9.95 41.77 9.03
CA LEU A 76 10.94 42.14 8.03
C LEU A 76 12.17 41.25 8.27
N GLY A 77 12.37 40.30 7.36
CA GLY A 77 13.49 39.37 7.37
C GLY A 77 14.80 40.10 7.16
N ILE A 78 15.67 40.04 8.17
CA ILE A 78 17.12 40.23 8.04
C ILE A 78 17.77 39.23 8.99
N ASN A 79 17.95 38.00 8.50
CA ASN A 79 18.61 36.90 9.19
C ASN A 79 20.12 37.12 9.14
N ASN A 80 20.69 37.54 10.27
CA ASN A 80 22.03 37.20 10.77
C ASN A 80 22.46 38.26 11.78
N LEU A 81 22.51 37.91 13.07
CA LEU A 81 23.57 38.27 14.04
C LEU A 81 23.16 37.88 15.49
N PRO A 82 23.15 36.58 15.86
CA PRO A 82 23.04 36.17 17.27
C PRO A 82 24.30 36.54 18.08
N PHE A 83 25.42 36.82 17.39
CA PHE A 83 26.73 37.08 18.00
C PHE A 83 26.79 38.37 18.85
N VAL A 84 25.97 39.38 18.51
CA VAL A 84 25.99 40.69 19.19
C VAL A 84 25.28 40.66 20.54
N GLY A 85 24.23 39.85 20.69
CA GLY A 85 23.53 39.64 21.96
C GLY A 85 24.42 38.91 22.97
N PHE A 86 25.04 37.82 22.54
CA PHE A 86 25.95 37.01 23.37
C PHE A 86 27.16 37.82 23.87
N LEU A 87 27.81 38.57 22.98
CA LEU A 87 28.98 39.38 23.35
C LEU A 87 28.61 40.48 24.38
N ASN A 88 27.40 41.05 24.30
CA ASN A 88 26.96 42.08 25.24
C ASN A 88 26.66 41.54 26.62
N VAL A 89 26.08 40.34 26.72
CA VAL A 89 25.85 39.66 27.99
C VAL A 89 27.19 39.23 28.60
N TRP A 90 28.08 38.64 27.79
CA TRP A 90 29.42 38.23 28.22
C TRP A 90 30.26 39.41 28.73
N LEU A 91 30.29 40.53 27.99
CA LEU A 91 30.95 41.76 28.42
C LEU A 91 30.32 42.34 29.70
N GLY A 92 29.01 42.20 29.89
CA GLY A 92 28.30 42.60 31.11
C GLY A 92 28.73 41.79 32.34
N TRP A 93 28.89 40.47 32.21
CA TRP A 93 29.36 39.60 33.29
C TRP A 93 30.85 39.81 33.61
N VAL A 94 31.69 39.98 32.58
CA VAL A 94 33.11 40.36 32.77
C VAL A 94 33.21 41.69 33.49
N TYR A 95 32.37 42.66 33.16
CA TYR A 95 32.30 43.96 33.83
C TYR A 95 31.88 43.86 35.31
N LEU A 96 30.88 43.05 35.63
CA LEU A 96 30.45 42.80 37.01
C LEU A 96 31.51 42.06 37.84
N ALA A 97 32.23 41.11 37.23
CA ALA A 97 33.34 40.40 37.88
C ALA A 97 34.50 41.34 38.21
N ILE A 98 34.84 42.26 37.30
CA ILE A 98 35.86 43.29 37.52
C ILE A 98 35.43 44.25 38.65
N LEU A 99 34.17 44.69 38.67
CA LEU A 99 33.63 45.54 39.76
C LEU A 99 33.67 44.82 41.12
N GLY A 100 33.37 43.52 41.14
CA GLY A 100 33.47 42.68 42.33
C GLY A 100 34.90 42.62 42.88
N LEU A 101 35.90 42.40 42.01
CA LEU A 101 37.32 42.38 42.39
C LEU A 101 37.81 43.74 42.93
N ILE A 102 37.36 44.84 42.33
CA ILE A 102 37.70 46.19 42.79
C ILE A 102 37.10 46.45 44.18
N SER A 103 35.83 46.07 44.41
CA SER A 103 35.18 46.24 45.71
C SER A 103 35.83 45.41 46.82
N LEU A 104 36.39 44.23 46.49
CA LEU A 104 37.12 43.36 47.42
C LEU A 104 38.44 44.01 47.87
N GLY A 105 39.16 44.65 46.93
CA GLY A 105 40.39 45.40 47.24
C GLY A 105 40.11 46.60 48.16
N SER A 106 38.99 47.28 47.97
CA SER A 106 38.55 48.38 48.84
C SER A 106 38.15 47.91 50.24
N LEU A 107 37.47 46.77 50.36
CA LEU A 107 37.07 46.17 51.64
C LEU A 107 38.27 45.63 52.45
N LEU A 108 39.24 45.00 51.79
CA LEU A 108 40.50 44.56 52.41
C LEU A 108 41.34 45.76 52.89
N SER A 109 41.38 46.84 52.11
CA SER A 109 42.07 48.08 52.48
C SER A 109 41.37 48.80 53.65
N PHE A 110 40.03 48.79 53.69
CA PHE A 110 39.22 49.35 54.78
C PHE A 110 39.41 48.57 56.09
N PHE A 111 39.49 47.24 56.03
CA PHE A 111 39.80 46.40 57.20
C PHE A 111 41.23 46.59 57.72
N TYR A 112 42.19 46.87 56.83
CA TYR A 112 43.57 47.20 57.20
C TYR A 112 43.66 48.54 57.95
N LEU A 113 42.83 49.52 57.54
CA LEU A 113 42.73 50.84 58.15
C LEU A 113 42.01 50.83 59.52
N LEU A 114 41.00 49.98 59.71
CA LEU A 114 40.27 49.87 60.98
C LEU A 114 41.04 49.14 62.09
N THR A 115 41.97 48.24 61.73
CA THR A 115 42.63 47.37 62.72
C THR A 115 44.03 47.82 63.10
N GLY A 116 44.68 48.70 62.33
CA GLY A 116 45.93 49.40 62.70
C GLY A 116 47.10 48.51 63.17
N SER A 117 47.04 47.19 63.01
CA SER A 117 47.97 46.26 63.66
C SER A 117 48.22 45.01 62.82
N SER A 118 49.47 44.54 62.89
CA SER A 118 49.96 43.34 62.21
C SER A 118 49.16 42.08 62.62
N PRO A 119 49.03 41.09 61.72
CA PRO A 119 48.12 39.96 61.92
C PRO A 119 48.63 39.05 63.04
N ARG A 120 48.01 39.12 64.23
CA ARG A 120 48.35 38.24 65.37
C ARG A 120 47.19 37.51 66.03
N SER A 121 45.97 37.50 65.47
CA SER A 121 44.93 36.56 65.92
C SER A 121 44.49 35.64 64.78
N LEU A 122 44.60 34.33 65.03
CA LEU A 122 44.16 33.28 64.11
C LEU A 122 42.70 33.48 63.67
N ASN A 123 41.84 34.01 64.55
CA ASN A 123 40.39 34.14 64.30
C ASN A 123 40.06 35.14 63.17
N ASN A 124 40.77 36.27 63.06
CA ASN A 124 40.50 37.24 62.00
C ASN A 124 41.06 36.81 60.64
N LEU A 125 42.16 36.02 60.65
CA LEU A 125 42.71 35.41 59.43
C LEU A 125 41.79 34.29 58.90
N ILE A 126 41.12 33.56 59.79
CA ILE A 126 40.16 32.52 59.42
C ILE A 126 38.91 33.16 58.80
N VAL A 127 38.34 34.21 59.40
CA VAL A 127 37.13 34.87 58.86
C VAL A 127 37.40 35.51 57.49
N SER A 128 38.53 36.19 57.30
CA SER A 128 38.86 36.78 55.99
C SER A 128 39.16 35.71 54.93
N ARG A 129 39.84 34.62 55.30
CA ARG A 129 40.07 33.48 54.39
C ARG A 129 38.77 32.73 54.05
N VAL A 130 37.86 32.56 55.01
CA VAL A 130 36.56 31.90 54.78
C VAL A 130 35.67 32.73 53.86
N LEU A 131 35.65 34.06 54.01
CA LEU A 131 34.91 34.96 53.11
C LEU A 131 35.52 35.01 51.71
N VAL A 132 36.85 35.07 51.60
CA VAL A 132 37.56 35.05 50.30
C VAL A 132 37.40 33.71 49.59
N ILE A 133 37.49 32.59 50.32
CA ILE A 133 37.24 31.24 49.77
C ILE A 133 35.75 31.09 49.39
N GLY A 134 34.83 31.59 50.20
CA GLY A 134 33.40 31.60 49.88
C GLY A 134 33.08 32.41 48.61
N TYR A 135 33.69 33.58 48.44
CA TYR A 135 33.50 34.42 47.26
C TYR A 135 34.22 33.87 46.02
N LEU A 136 35.42 33.30 46.16
CA LEU A 136 36.10 32.61 45.06
C LEU A 136 35.35 31.35 44.62
N ASN A 137 34.71 30.65 45.56
CA ASN A 137 33.83 29.53 45.24
C ASN A 137 32.55 29.99 44.55
N ILE A 138 31.93 31.10 44.95
CA ILE A 138 30.74 31.64 44.28
C ILE A 138 31.10 32.25 42.91
N ALA A 139 32.19 33.00 42.81
CA ALA A 139 32.68 33.55 41.56
C ALA A 139 33.16 32.44 40.61
N GLY A 140 33.81 31.40 41.14
CA GLY A 140 34.17 30.19 40.40
C GLY A 140 32.95 29.36 40.00
N PHE A 141 31.91 29.29 40.83
CA PHE A 141 30.63 28.65 40.52
C PHE A 141 29.84 29.42 39.46
N LEU A 142 29.84 30.76 39.52
CA LEU A 142 29.25 31.63 38.50
C LEU A 142 30.05 31.65 37.21
N LEU A 143 31.39 31.57 37.27
CA LEU A 143 32.24 31.38 36.09
C LEU A 143 31.99 29.99 35.48
N ALA A 144 31.88 28.95 36.30
CA ALA A 144 31.52 27.61 35.87
C ALA A 144 30.10 27.60 35.24
N LEU A 145 29.12 28.30 35.82
CA LEU A 145 27.78 28.50 35.24
C LEU A 145 27.79 29.30 33.94
N SER A 146 28.73 30.23 33.77
CA SER A 146 28.93 30.97 32.52
C SER A 146 29.72 30.21 31.45
N LEU A 147 30.41 29.13 31.85
CA LEU A 147 31.10 28.17 30.99
C LEU A 147 30.20 26.97 30.65
N ILE A 148 29.04 26.82 31.33
CA ILE A 148 27.94 25.99 30.82
C ILE A 148 27.43 26.71 29.57
N GLN A 149 27.95 26.30 28.41
CA GLN A 149 27.38 26.67 27.11
C GLN A 149 25.90 26.26 27.14
N TRP A 150 25.00 27.25 27.22
CA TRP A 150 23.64 27.06 26.74
C TRP A 150 23.78 26.94 25.22
N PRO A 151 23.66 25.75 24.63
CA PRO A 151 24.33 25.45 23.36
C PRO A 151 23.64 26.08 22.17
N ILE A 152 22.43 26.59 22.38
CA ILE A 152 21.59 27.13 21.31
C ILE A 152 20.87 28.36 21.86
N GLY A 153 21.23 29.54 21.33
CA GLY A 153 20.66 30.82 21.78
C GLY A 153 19.16 30.99 21.52
N CYS A 154 18.54 30.03 20.83
CA CYS A 154 17.10 30.02 20.55
C CYS A 154 16.27 29.22 21.57
N LEU A 155 16.86 28.52 22.54
CA LEU A 155 16.05 27.76 23.51
C LEU A 155 15.11 28.67 24.33
N PRO A 156 13.87 28.26 24.61
CA PRO A 156 13.24 26.98 24.25
C PRO A 156 12.52 26.98 22.90
N ASN A 157 12.59 28.07 22.13
CA ASN A 157 11.88 28.25 20.87
C ASN A 157 12.83 28.57 19.70
N CYS A 158 13.15 27.52 18.97
CA CYS A 158 14.03 27.47 17.82
C CYS A 158 13.27 27.46 16.49
N THR A 159 12.05 28.00 16.43
CA THR A 159 11.29 28.12 15.18
C THR A 159 12.10 28.81 14.09
N ALA A 160 12.15 28.20 12.90
CA ALA A 160 12.87 28.69 11.72
C ALA A 160 14.35 29.03 11.98
N SER A 161 14.96 28.44 13.01
CA SER A 161 16.36 28.68 13.33
C SER A 161 17.28 27.88 12.41
N ASN A 162 18.42 28.46 12.06
CA ASN A 162 19.48 27.77 11.34
C ASN A 162 20.43 27.11 12.36
N LEU A 163 20.37 25.80 12.41
CA LEU A 163 21.12 24.89 13.26
C LEU A 163 21.86 23.84 12.41
N ILE A 164 22.20 24.21 11.17
CA ILE A 164 22.97 23.37 10.27
C ILE A 164 24.32 23.04 10.92
N ASN A 165 24.71 21.76 10.91
CA ASN A 165 25.91 21.25 11.57
C ASN A 165 25.98 21.53 13.09
N ALA A 166 24.83 21.72 13.76
CA ALA A 166 24.83 21.91 15.21
C ALA A 166 25.31 20.64 15.93
N GLU A 167 26.22 20.80 16.89
CA GLU A 167 26.76 19.71 17.71
C GLU A 167 26.02 19.66 19.05
N LEU A 168 25.04 18.76 19.13
CA LEU A 168 24.09 18.59 20.22
C LEU A 168 23.96 17.14 20.74
N PRO A 169 25.04 16.33 20.82
CA PRO A 169 24.92 14.97 21.32
C PRO A 169 24.61 14.95 22.83
N GLY A 170 23.67 14.10 23.24
CA GLY A 170 23.30 13.88 24.64
C GLY A 170 22.54 15.03 25.31
N TYR A 171 22.16 16.07 24.57
CA TYR A 171 21.51 17.24 25.15
C TYR A 171 20.06 17.00 25.55
N GLY A 172 19.66 17.62 26.66
CA GLY A 172 18.27 17.69 27.11
C GLY A 172 17.48 18.71 26.31
N LEU A 173 16.89 18.27 25.18
CA LEU A 173 16.12 19.10 24.24
C LEU A 173 14.62 18.76 24.31
N ARG A 174 14.13 18.42 25.50
CA ARG A 174 12.75 18.04 25.77
C ARG A 174 11.84 19.27 25.73
N ASP A 175 10.63 19.12 25.16
CA ASP A 175 9.63 20.20 25.03
C ASP A 175 10.10 21.42 24.22
N ILE A 176 11.11 21.26 23.35
CA ILE A 176 11.66 22.35 22.55
C ILE A 176 10.87 22.49 21.26
N ASN A 177 10.65 23.74 20.83
CA ASN A 177 10.01 24.04 19.57
C ASN A 177 11.06 24.27 18.47
N PHE A 178 11.18 23.33 17.54
CA PHE A 178 12.02 23.35 16.34
C PHE A 178 11.21 23.46 15.05
N VAL A 179 9.96 23.95 15.10
CA VAL A 179 9.12 24.09 13.90
C VAL A 179 9.87 24.84 12.80
N GLU A 180 9.94 24.25 11.59
CA GLU A 180 10.65 24.80 10.43
C GLU A 180 12.15 25.10 10.66
N ALA A 181 12.75 24.57 11.72
CA ALA A 181 14.18 24.73 11.96
C ALA A 181 14.99 23.93 10.93
N ASP A 182 16.13 24.48 10.52
CA ASP A 182 17.08 23.81 9.66
C ASP A 182 18.17 23.16 10.53
N LEU A 183 18.05 21.85 10.70
CA LEU A 183 18.95 20.96 11.43
C LEU A 183 19.77 20.10 10.46
N THR A 184 19.94 20.53 9.21
CA THR A 184 20.70 19.79 8.20
C THR A 184 22.09 19.43 8.74
N SER A 185 22.45 18.15 8.66
CA SER A 185 23.73 17.62 9.16
C SER A 185 24.02 17.89 10.65
N ALA A 186 23.00 18.20 11.46
CA ALA A 186 23.17 18.36 12.90
C ALA A 186 23.47 17.01 13.58
N ASN A 187 24.34 17.03 14.58
CA ASN A 187 24.61 15.88 15.43
C ASN A 187 23.78 15.97 16.71
N LEU A 188 22.72 15.18 16.78
CA LEU A 188 21.78 15.05 17.88
C LEU A 188 21.88 13.66 18.55
N ALA A 189 23.02 12.96 18.39
CA ALA A 189 23.18 11.60 18.88
C ALA A 189 22.94 11.52 20.40
N GLY A 190 22.02 10.65 20.85
CA GLY A 190 21.65 10.50 22.25
C GLY A 190 20.88 11.67 22.86
N ALA A 191 20.43 12.65 22.07
CA ALA A 191 19.67 13.78 22.59
C ALA A 191 18.28 13.34 23.10
N ASP A 192 17.80 13.98 24.16
CA ASP A 192 16.44 13.83 24.67
C ASP A 192 15.53 14.86 23.98
N LEU A 193 14.81 14.44 22.94
CA LEU A 193 13.89 15.25 22.14
C LEU A 193 12.42 14.95 22.49
N ARG A 194 12.17 14.37 23.67
CA ARG A 194 10.81 13.97 24.05
C ARG A 194 9.84 15.15 24.00
N ARG A 195 8.68 14.93 23.37
CA ARG A 195 7.60 15.93 23.25
C ARG A 195 8.02 17.25 22.58
N SER A 196 9.15 17.26 21.88
CA SER A 196 9.59 18.41 21.10
C SER A 196 8.83 18.50 19.78
N ASN A 197 8.63 19.71 19.30
CA ASN A 197 7.91 19.96 18.05
C ASN A 197 8.91 20.27 16.94
N LEU A 198 9.12 19.33 16.04
CA LEU A 198 9.94 19.45 14.84
C LEU A 198 9.09 19.50 13.56
N SER A 199 7.84 19.96 13.64
CA SER A 199 6.95 20.01 12.46
C SER A 199 7.58 20.89 11.36
N GLY A 200 7.66 20.36 10.14
CA GLY A 200 8.29 21.03 9.00
C GLY A 200 9.79 21.30 9.14
N ALA A 201 10.47 20.74 10.15
CA ALA A 201 11.92 20.91 10.29
C ALA A 201 12.66 20.15 9.18
N VAL A 202 13.83 20.66 8.78
CA VAL A 202 14.72 20.02 7.82
C VAL A 202 15.86 19.38 8.60
N LEU A 203 15.88 18.05 8.65
CA LEU A 203 16.90 17.25 9.34
C LEU A 203 17.78 16.47 8.36
N THR A 204 17.79 16.82 7.08
CA THR A 204 18.53 16.08 6.04
C THR A 204 19.99 15.80 6.47
N ASP A 205 20.43 14.55 6.36
CA ASP A 205 21.78 14.10 6.77
C ASP A 205 22.11 14.26 8.28
N ALA A 206 21.14 14.52 9.16
CA ALA A 206 21.38 14.64 10.60
C ALA A 206 21.64 13.28 11.27
N ILE A 207 22.32 13.31 12.41
CA ILE A 207 22.64 12.13 13.23
C ILE A 207 21.78 12.17 14.49
N LEU A 208 20.80 11.28 14.59
CA LEU A 208 19.91 11.06 15.74
C LEU A 208 20.10 9.67 16.35
N GLN A 209 21.26 9.03 16.14
CA GLN A 209 21.59 7.74 16.73
C GLN A 209 21.35 7.77 18.25
N ASP A 210 20.68 6.74 18.79
CA ASP A 210 20.36 6.59 20.22
C ASP A 210 19.51 7.72 20.84
N ALA A 211 18.92 8.62 20.04
CA ALA A 211 18.09 9.72 20.54
C ALA A 211 16.72 9.25 21.07
N ASP A 212 16.15 10.01 22.00
CA ASP A 212 14.81 9.76 22.58
C ASP A 212 13.81 10.78 22.03
N LEU A 213 12.99 10.36 21.06
CA LEU A 213 11.97 11.15 20.39
C LEU A 213 10.55 10.82 20.87
N ARG A 214 10.38 10.18 22.03
CA ARG A 214 9.03 9.76 22.48
C ARG A 214 8.06 10.94 22.56
N GLY A 215 6.94 10.81 21.84
CA GLY A 215 5.90 11.83 21.77
C GLY A 215 6.31 13.11 21.03
N ALA A 216 7.43 13.12 20.31
CA ALA A 216 7.80 14.26 19.47
C ALA A 216 6.83 14.40 18.28
N VAL A 217 6.68 15.62 17.77
CA VAL A 217 5.83 15.94 16.62
C VAL A 217 6.71 16.31 15.45
N LEU A 218 6.71 15.49 14.40
CA LEU A 218 7.53 15.62 13.19
C LEU A 218 6.66 15.71 11.93
N VAL A 219 5.46 16.27 12.04
CA VAL A 219 4.52 16.39 10.93
C VAL A 219 5.16 17.17 9.78
N GLY A 220 5.22 16.55 8.60
CA GLY A 220 5.82 17.15 7.40
C GLY A 220 7.32 17.47 7.49
N ALA A 221 8.04 16.91 8.47
CA ALA A 221 9.49 17.10 8.58
C ALA A 221 10.25 16.33 7.47
N ASP A 222 11.39 16.86 7.05
CA ASP A 222 12.30 16.18 6.12
C ASP A 222 13.43 15.50 6.90
N LEU A 223 13.39 14.18 6.97
CA LEU A 223 14.39 13.31 7.59
C LEU A 223 15.21 12.54 6.54
N THR A 224 15.29 13.01 5.31
CA THR A 224 16.01 12.31 4.24
C THR A 224 17.46 12.02 4.65
N ARG A 225 17.90 10.76 4.53
CA ARG A 225 19.26 10.29 4.91
C ARG A 225 19.66 10.51 6.37
N VAL A 226 18.70 10.60 7.29
CA VAL A 226 18.99 10.69 8.72
C VAL A 226 19.48 9.34 9.28
N ASP A 227 20.40 9.39 10.23
CA ASP A 227 20.78 8.23 11.06
C ASP A 227 19.96 8.21 12.36
N LEU A 228 18.97 7.33 12.45
CA LEU A 228 18.08 7.08 13.59
C LEU A 228 18.35 5.72 14.26
N ARG A 229 19.54 5.14 14.09
CA ARG A 229 19.86 3.81 14.63
C ARG A 229 19.68 3.77 16.15
N ASN A 230 19.00 2.72 16.62
CA ASN A 230 18.56 2.51 18.01
C ASN A 230 17.74 3.66 18.64
N ALA A 231 17.21 4.61 17.86
CA ALA A 231 16.41 5.70 18.42
C ALA A 231 15.08 5.20 19.00
N THR A 232 14.59 5.85 20.05
CA THR A 232 13.28 5.55 20.64
C THR A 232 12.23 6.54 20.14
N LEU A 233 11.32 6.07 19.29
CA LEU A 233 10.34 6.91 18.59
C LEU A 233 8.90 6.69 19.06
N SER A 234 8.67 5.78 20.03
CA SER A 234 7.32 5.34 20.41
C SER A 234 6.38 6.52 20.72
N GLY A 235 5.21 6.53 20.06
CA GLY A 235 4.18 7.56 20.20
C GLY A 235 4.52 8.92 19.56
N ALA A 236 5.61 9.02 18.80
CA ALA A 236 5.87 10.20 17.96
C ALA A 236 4.87 10.27 16.79
N ASN A 237 4.69 11.47 16.24
CA ASN A 237 3.86 11.72 15.07
C ASN A 237 4.74 12.10 13.88
N PHE A 238 4.73 11.26 12.83
CA PHE A 238 5.45 11.45 11.58
C PHE A 238 4.50 11.63 10.38
N THR A 239 3.24 12.02 10.60
CA THR A 239 2.28 12.19 9.51
C THR A 239 2.84 13.11 8.43
N GLY A 240 2.87 12.62 7.18
CA GLY A 240 3.40 13.34 6.02
C GLY A 240 4.90 13.64 6.03
N ALA A 241 5.68 13.07 6.94
CA ALA A 241 7.13 13.26 6.98
C ALA A 241 7.83 12.49 5.86
N VAL A 242 8.98 12.99 5.40
CA VAL A 242 9.82 12.34 4.40
C VAL A 242 10.99 11.67 5.09
N LEU A 243 11.05 10.33 5.10
CA LEU A 243 12.10 9.53 5.72
C LEU A 243 12.86 8.69 4.67
N ASP A 244 12.88 9.12 3.42
CA ASP A 244 13.55 8.39 2.35
C ASP A 244 15.05 8.25 2.62
N ASN A 245 15.60 7.06 2.39
CA ASN A 245 17.01 6.71 2.64
C ASN A 245 17.47 6.87 4.11
N THR A 246 16.56 6.91 5.07
CA THR A 246 16.87 6.98 6.50
C THR A 246 17.33 5.62 7.03
N ASP A 247 18.26 5.60 7.98
CA ASP A 247 18.63 4.38 8.72
C ASP A 247 17.97 4.38 10.11
N ILE A 248 16.96 3.55 10.30
CA ILE A 248 16.25 3.35 11.58
C ILE A 248 16.54 1.97 12.16
N THR A 249 17.68 1.35 11.82
CA THR A 249 18.05 0.01 12.30
C THR A 249 17.92 -0.10 13.82
N ARG A 250 17.20 -1.13 14.29
CA ARG A 250 16.87 -1.38 15.71
C ARG A 250 16.13 -0.23 16.41
N GLY A 251 15.48 0.66 15.65
CA GLY A 251 14.63 1.70 16.20
C GLY A 251 13.31 1.16 16.76
N ASN A 252 12.68 1.93 17.64
CA ASN A 252 11.40 1.58 18.23
C ASN A 252 10.29 2.53 17.76
N LEU A 253 9.52 2.10 16.75
CA LEU A 253 8.36 2.81 16.19
C LEU A 253 7.01 2.26 16.69
N ARG A 254 6.97 1.55 17.81
CA ARG A 254 5.71 1.06 18.40
C ARG A 254 4.72 2.20 18.61
N GLY A 255 3.54 2.09 18.00
CA GLY A 255 2.44 3.05 18.14
C GLY A 255 2.75 4.45 17.58
N VAL A 256 3.68 4.55 16.63
CA VAL A 256 3.94 5.78 15.87
C VAL A 256 2.84 5.98 14.83
N ASP A 257 2.53 7.24 14.50
CA ASP A 257 1.66 7.58 13.37
C ASP A 257 2.51 7.95 12.15
N LEU A 258 2.48 7.12 11.11
CA LEU A 258 3.23 7.31 9.86
C LEU A 258 2.31 7.56 8.65
N ARG A 259 1.04 7.93 8.87
CA ARG A 259 0.09 8.12 7.77
C ARG A 259 0.61 9.16 6.77
N GLY A 260 0.66 8.78 5.49
CA GLY A 260 1.15 9.63 4.40
C GLY A 260 2.66 9.94 4.44
N ALA A 261 3.43 9.33 5.33
CA ALA A 261 4.89 9.46 5.33
C ALA A 261 5.51 8.67 4.16
N THR A 262 6.78 8.93 3.85
CA THR A 262 7.57 8.13 2.89
C THR A 262 8.81 7.55 3.57
N LEU A 263 9.12 6.30 3.27
CA LEU A 263 10.26 5.53 3.78
C LEU A 263 10.95 4.78 2.63
N ASN A 264 10.97 5.37 1.43
CA ASN A 264 11.53 4.71 0.26
C ASN A 264 13.04 4.51 0.45
N GLN A 265 13.55 3.32 0.14
CA GLN A 265 14.96 2.97 0.31
C GLN A 265 15.50 3.14 1.74
N ALA A 266 14.62 3.20 2.76
CA ALA A 266 15.04 3.27 4.16
C ALA A 266 15.61 1.92 4.65
N THR A 267 16.56 1.98 5.56
CA THR A 267 17.09 0.82 6.30
C THR A 267 16.32 0.68 7.60
N LEU A 268 15.52 -0.36 7.71
CA LEU A 268 14.58 -0.66 8.80
C LEU A 268 14.88 -2.02 9.46
N VAL A 269 16.14 -2.47 9.37
CA VAL A 269 16.58 -3.78 9.88
C VAL A 269 16.32 -3.90 11.39
N GLU A 270 15.69 -5.01 11.82
CA GLU A 270 15.36 -5.30 13.22
C GLU A 270 14.53 -4.20 13.92
N THR A 271 13.77 -3.41 13.14
CA THR A 271 12.98 -2.29 13.67
C THR A 271 11.64 -2.77 14.24
N ASN A 272 11.19 -2.15 15.32
CA ASN A 272 9.91 -2.49 15.96
C ASN A 272 8.77 -1.59 15.48
N PHE A 273 7.87 -2.15 14.68
CA PHE A 273 6.64 -1.56 14.14
C PHE A 273 5.36 -2.17 14.75
N ARG A 274 5.48 -2.85 15.88
CA ARG A 274 4.35 -3.58 16.48
C ARG A 274 3.20 -2.64 16.83
N ASP A 275 1.98 -3.02 16.44
CA ASP A 275 0.75 -2.26 16.68
C ASP A 275 0.81 -0.81 16.14
N THR A 276 1.55 -0.58 15.04
CA THR A 276 1.73 0.74 14.41
C THR A 276 0.77 0.92 13.23
N ALA A 277 0.23 2.13 13.05
CA ALA A 277 -0.64 2.48 11.93
C ALA A 277 0.20 2.95 10.73
N LEU A 278 0.19 2.16 9.67
CA LEU A 278 0.96 2.34 8.43
C LEU A 278 0.09 2.31 7.14
N PRO A 279 -1.21 2.71 7.14
CA PRO A 279 -2.02 2.58 5.93
C PRO A 279 -1.51 3.52 4.83
N GLY A 280 -1.38 2.99 3.61
CA GLY A 280 -0.89 3.71 2.44
C GLY A 280 0.57 4.14 2.49
N LEU A 281 1.37 3.58 3.41
CA LEU A 281 2.77 3.95 3.59
C LEU A 281 3.64 3.57 2.37
N PHE A 282 4.55 4.46 1.98
CA PHE A 282 5.51 4.21 0.90
C PHE A 282 6.82 3.64 1.45
N LEU A 283 7.14 2.41 1.07
CA LEU A 283 8.28 1.60 1.52
C LEU A 283 8.99 0.95 0.32
N GLU A 284 8.94 1.58 -0.86
CA GLU A 284 9.51 1.00 -2.07
C GLU A 284 11.02 0.82 -1.89
N ARG A 285 11.51 -0.41 -2.17
CA ARG A 285 12.91 -0.81 -2.01
C ARG A 285 13.51 -0.61 -0.60
N ALA A 286 12.68 -0.52 0.44
CA ALA A 286 13.16 -0.46 1.82
C ALA A 286 13.70 -1.82 2.31
N ASP A 287 14.62 -1.80 3.27
CA ASP A 287 15.17 -3.00 3.92
C ASP A 287 14.58 -3.18 5.31
N LEU A 288 13.56 -4.02 5.45
CA LEU A 288 12.91 -4.40 6.71
C LEU A 288 13.36 -5.78 7.21
N THR A 289 14.58 -6.22 6.89
CA THR A 289 15.10 -7.53 7.33
C THR A 289 14.95 -7.70 8.85
N GLY A 290 14.26 -8.77 9.27
CA GLY A 290 14.06 -9.08 10.69
C GLY A 290 13.19 -8.08 11.47
N ALA A 291 12.44 -7.19 10.81
CA ALA A 291 11.56 -6.24 11.49
C ALA A 291 10.40 -6.94 12.24
N ASP A 292 9.95 -6.35 13.35
CA ASP A 292 8.79 -6.78 14.12
C ASP A 292 7.56 -5.94 13.72
N LEU A 293 6.72 -6.50 12.86
CA LEU A 293 5.52 -5.89 12.28
C LEU A 293 4.22 -6.53 12.83
N ARG A 294 4.29 -7.20 13.98
CA ARG A 294 3.12 -7.92 14.53
C ARG A 294 1.96 -6.97 14.78
N GLY A 295 0.77 -7.34 14.31
CA GLY A 295 -0.44 -6.54 14.45
C GLY A 295 -0.37 -5.15 13.82
N ALA A 296 0.60 -4.90 12.92
CA ALA A 296 0.70 -3.62 12.22
C ALA A 296 -0.42 -3.49 11.17
N ASP A 297 -0.94 -2.28 10.99
CA ASP A 297 -1.90 -1.94 9.94
C ASP A 297 -1.12 -1.42 8.72
N LEU A 298 -0.95 -2.27 7.71
CA LEU A 298 -0.24 -2.02 6.45
C LEU A 298 -1.21 -1.94 5.26
N GLN A 299 -2.49 -1.63 5.49
CA GLN A 299 -3.49 -1.59 4.42
C GLN A 299 -3.07 -0.63 3.30
N GLY A 300 -3.06 -1.10 2.05
CA GLY A 300 -2.68 -0.30 0.88
C GLY A 300 -1.21 0.16 0.87
N ALA A 301 -0.34 -0.35 1.75
CA ALA A 301 1.07 0.02 1.76
C ALA A 301 1.77 -0.34 0.43
N ARG A 302 2.67 0.51 -0.03
CA ARG A 302 3.44 0.30 -1.27
C ARG A 302 4.85 -0.15 -0.92
N MET A 303 5.14 -1.41 -1.15
CA MET A 303 6.34 -2.08 -0.66
C MET A 303 7.12 -2.76 -1.80
N SER A 304 6.86 -2.37 -3.05
CA SER A 304 7.46 -3.01 -4.22
C SER A 304 8.98 -3.03 -4.16
N GLY A 305 9.57 -4.22 -4.35
CA GLY A 305 11.02 -4.45 -4.32
C GLY A 305 11.68 -4.31 -2.95
N SER A 306 10.91 -4.26 -1.86
CA SER A 306 11.45 -4.22 -0.49
C SER A 306 11.98 -5.59 -0.03
N ASN A 307 12.75 -5.60 1.05
CA ASN A 307 13.27 -6.81 1.69
C ASN A 307 12.66 -6.96 3.09
N LEU A 308 11.77 -7.93 3.27
CA LEU A 308 11.17 -8.36 4.53
C LEU A 308 11.68 -9.74 4.98
N SER A 309 12.86 -10.16 4.52
CA SER A 309 13.37 -11.47 4.89
C SER A 309 13.50 -11.62 6.42
N GLY A 310 12.98 -12.70 6.97
CA GLY A 310 12.94 -12.98 8.41
C GLY A 310 12.06 -12.04 9.26
N ALA A 311 11.25 -11.16 8.66
CA ALA A 311 10.36 -10.26 9.40
C ALA A 311 9.21 -11.03 10.08
N ASP A 312 8.73 -10.51 11.21
CA ASP A 312 7.58 -11.05 11.97
C ASP A 312 6.33 -10.20 11.70
N LEU A 313 5.47 -10.69 10.81
CA LEU A 313 4.23 -10.08 10.32
C LEU A 313 2.96 -10.74 10.93
N ARG A 314 3.08 -11.46 12.05
CA ARG A 314 1.93 -12.17 12.63
C ARG A 314 0.78 -11.22 12.94
N ASP A 315 -0.42 -11.64 12.58
CA ASP A 315 -1.67 -10.89 12.75
C ASP A 315 -1.65 -9.48 12.11
N ALA A 316 -0.71 -9.19 11.20
CA ALA A 316 -0.67 -7.92 10.49
C ALA A 316 -1.77 -7.82 9.42
N ASP A 317 -2.24 -6.61 9.14
CA ASP A 317 -3.22 -6.35 8.09
C ASP A 317 -2.53 -5.75 6.86
N LEU A 318 -2.39 -6.54 5.80
CA LEU A 318 -1.77 -6.19 4.52
C LEU A 318 -2.81 -5.98 3.41
N SER A 319 -4.08 -5.79 3.76
CA SER A 319 -5.17 -5.74 2.76
C SER A 319 -4.90 -4.66 1.70
N GLY A 320 -4.93 -5.05 0.42
CA GLY A 320 -4.66 -4.16 -0.72
C GLY A 320 -3.21 -3.67 -0.84
N ALA A 321 -2.27 -4.16 -0.03
CA ALA A 321 -0.87 -3.76 -0.12
C ALA A 321 -0.21 -4.24 -1.43
N LEU A 322 0.78 -3.48 -1.92
CA LEU A 322 1.55 -3.79 -3.12
C LEU A 322 2.94 -4.30 -2.72
N LEU A 323 3.10 -5.62 -2.68
CA LEU A 323 4.32 -6.37 -2.33
C LEU A 323 5.03 -6.94 -3.57
N ASN A 324 4.87 -6.35 -4.74
CA ASN A 324 5.46 -6.86 -5.97
C ASN A 324 7.00 -6.92 -5.88
N LEU A 325 7.61 -8.01 -6.32
CA LEU A 325 9.07 -8.23 -6.28
C LEU A 325 9.70 -8.14 -4.88
N THR A 326 8.90 -8.27 -3.83
CA THR A 326 9.35 -8.19 -2.43
C THR A 326 9.99 -9.50 -1.99
N ASP A 327 11.04 -9.43 -1.16
CA ASP A 327 11.64 -10.60 -0.52
C ASP A 327 11.05 -10.85 0.88
N LEU A 328 10.21 -11.87 1.03
CA LEU A 328 9.60 -12.36 2.27
C LEU A 328 10.22 -13.71 2.70
N SER A 329 11.44 -14.04 2.25
CA SER A 329 12.11 -15.29 2.60
C SER A 329 12.19 -15.47 4.12
N ASN A 330 11.73 -16.61 4.64
CA ASN A 330 11.69 -16.93 6.08
C ASN A 330 10.84 -15.95 6.94
N ALA A 331 9.99 -15.12 6.33
CA ALA A 331 9.11 -14.24 7.09
C ALA A 331 7.98 -15.04 7.78
N ASN A 332 7.48 -14.50 8.90
CA ASN A 332 6.37 -15.09 9.63
C ASN A 332 5.08 -14.27 9.45
N LEU A 333 4.19 -14.74 8.58
CA LEU A 333 2.88 -14.16 8.28
C LEU A 333 1.72 -14.96 8.91
N GLU A 334 1.97 -15.72 9.97
CA GLU A 334 0.91 -16.50 10.63
C GLU A 334 -0.25 -15.59 11.10
N GLY A 335 -1.48 -15.92 10.71
CA GLY A 335 -2.68 -15.13 11.02
C GLY A 335 -2.79 -13.78 10.29
N ALA A 336 -1.87 -13.43 9.40
CA ALA A 336 -1.91 -12.16 8.69
C ALA A 336 -3.09 -12.09 7.70
N THR A 337 -3.65 -10.90 7.51
CA THR A 337 -4.70 -10.62 6.52
C THR A 337 -4.07 -10.07 5.25
N LEU A 338 -4.19 -10.77 4.13
CA LEU A 338 -3.63 -10.42 2.81
C LEU A 338 -4.75 -10.27 1.75
N PHE A 339 -5.91 -9.74 2.16
CA PHE A 339 -7.04 -9.58 1.25
C PHE A 339 -6.70 -8.64 0.10
N GLY A 340 -6.81 -9.10 -1.15
CA GLY A 340 -6.53 -8.26 -2.33
C GLY A 340 -5.07 -7.78 -2.45
N THR A 341 -4.14 -8.36 -1.70
CA THR A 341 -2.72 -7.98 -1.73
C THR A 341 -2.07 -8.43 -3.04
N SER A 342 -1.23 -7.58 -3.63
CA SER A 342 -0.43 -7.93 -4.83
C SER A 342 0.95 -8.41 -4.42
N LEU A 343 1.29 -9.66 -4.76
CA LEU A 343 2.53 -10.37 -4.45
C LEU A 343 3.30 -10.77 -5.73
N ILE A 344 3.05 -10.08 -6.85
CA ILE A 344 3.58 -10.47 -8.17
C ILE A 344 5.11 -10.53 -8.15
N GLY A 345 5.68 -11.67 -8.52
CA GLY A 345 7.13 -11.88 -8.57
C GLY A 345 7.85 -11.83 -7.22
N SER A 346 7.11 -11.87 -6.10
CA SER A 346 7.69 -11.87 -4.75
C SER A 346 8.37 -13.19 -4.40
N ARG A 347 9.25 -13.20 -3.39
CA ARG A 347 9.98 -14.37 -2.92
C ARG A 347 9.54 -14.71 -1.50
N LEU A 348 8.91 -15.84 -1.29
CA LEU A 348 8.47 -16.34 0.02
C LEU A 348 9.05 -17.72 0.40
N PRO A 349 10.30 -18.08 0.04
CA PRO A 349 10.80 -19.40 0.38
C PRO A 349 10.88 -19.57 1.90
N SER A 350 10.39 -20.71 2.39
CA SER A 350 10.34 -21.04 3.83
C SER A 350 9.57 -20.03 4.69
N ALA A 351 8.67 -19.22 4.10
CA ALA A 351 7.80 -18.33 4.86
C ALA A 351 6.71 -19.11 5.60
N ASN A 352 6.32 -18.64 6.78
CA ASN A 352 5.19 -19.18 7.54
C ASN A 352 3.93 -18.37 7.22
N LEU A 353 2.97 -18.95 6.52
CA LEU A 353 1.66 -18.36 6.17
C LEU A 353 0.50 -19.09 6.85
N ARG A 354 0.76 -19.77 7.97
CA ARG A 354 -0.28 -20.52 8.68
C ARG A 354 -1.45 -19.64 9.07
N ASP A 355 -2.68 -20.13 8.89
CA ASP A 355 -3.90 -19.43 9.29
C ASP A 355 -4.06 -18.00 8.67
N SER A 356 -3.29 -17.68 7.62
CA SER A 356 -3.34 -16.38 6.93
C SER A 356 -4.51 -16.29 5.94
N GLN A 357 -4.93 -15.08 5.59
CA GLN A 357 -6.08 -14.84 4.71
C GLN A 357 -5.63 -14.21 3.38
N LEU A 358 -5.38 -15.00 2.35
CA LEU A 358 -4.97 -14.54 1.01
C LEU A 358 -6.15 -14.34 0.03
N VAL A 359 -7.35 -14.10 0.56
CA VAL A 359 -8.56 -14.00 -0.25
C VAL A 359 -8.43 -12.88 -1.28
N GLY A 360 -8.56 -13.21 -2.57
CA GLY A 360 -8.41 -12.24 -3.65
C GLY A 360 -6.98 -11.73 -3.90
N ALA A 361 -5.97 -12.27 -3.24
CA ALA A 361 -4.57 -11.87 -3.46
C ALA A 361 -4.09 -12.24 -4.88
N VAL A 362 -3.12 -11.49 -5.42
CA VAL A 362 -2.50 -11.76 -6.73
C VAL A 362 -1.07 -12.23 -6.52
N ILE A 363 -0.78 -13.51 -6.75
CA ILE A 363 0.53 -14.13 -6.44
C ILE A 363 1.30 -14.58 -7.69
N VAL A 364 0.99 -14.00 -8.85
CA VAL A 364 1.57 -14.38 -10.14
C VAL A 364 3.10 -14.31 -10.13
N GLY A 365 3.76 -15.43 -10.45
CA GLY A 365 5.23 -15.51 -10.47
C GLY A 365 5.90 -15.41 -9.09
N ALA A 366 5.13 -15.47 -8.00
CA ALA A 366 5.67 -15.51 -6.65
C ALA A 366 6.27 -16.90 -6.34
N ASN A 367 7.35 -16.94 -5.56
CA ASN A 367 8.02 -18.17 -5.19
C ASN A 367 7.71 -18.58 -3.74
N PHE A 368 6.93 -19.64 -3.54
CA PHE A 368 6.60 -20.17 -2.20
C PHE A 368 7.43 -21.40 -1.78
N SER A 369 8.56 -21.71 -2.41
CA SER A 369 9.30 -22.97 -2.13
C SER A 369 9.56 -23.19 -0.62
N GLY A 370 9.01 -24.26 -0.05
CA GLY A 370 9.14 -24.61 1.36
C GLY A 370 8.29 -23.77 2.33
N ALA A 371 7.40 -22.91 1.83
CA ALA A 371 6.47 -22.16 2.68
C ALA A 371 5.41 -23.08 3.34
N ASP A 372 5.00 -22.72 4.55
CA ASP A 372 3.91 -23.39 5.28
C ASP A 372 2.61 -22.59 5.11
N LEU A 373 1.67 -23.09 4.31
CA LEU A 373 0.33 -22.51 4.11
C LEU A 373 -0.75 -23.28 4.87
N SER A 374 -0.40 -23.97 5.95
CA SER A 374 -1.39 -24.74 6.72
C SER A 374 -2.53 -23.84 7.21
N ASN A 375 -3.77 -24.19 6.87
CA ASN A 375 -5.00 -23.43 7.18
C ASN A 375 -5.07 -22.02 6.56
N ALA A 376 -4.21 -21.66 5.60
CA ALA A 376 -4.36 -20.41 4.89
C ALA A 376 -5.65 -20.42 4.03
N ASP A 377 -6.37 -19.30 3.98
CA ASP A 377 -7.50 -19.11 3.07
C ASP A 377 -7.02 -18.53 1.74
N LEU A 378 -7.13 -19.31 0.67
CA LEU A 378 -6.70 -18.97 -0.69
C LEU A 378 -7.89 -18.71 -1.62
N THR A 379 -9.09 -18.48 -1.09
CA THR A 379 -10.28 -18.25 -1.90
C THR A 379 -10.10 -17.06 -2.86
N GLY A 380 -10.24 -17.28 -4.16
CA GLY A 380 -10.15 -16.21 -5.17
C GLY A 380 -8.74 -15.63 -5.37
N THR A 381 -7.69 -16.28 -4.87
CA THR A 381 -6.30 -15.91 -5.15
C THR A 381 -5.97 -16.16 -6.64
N LEU A 382 -5.38 -15.17 -7.33
CA LEU A 382 -4.95 -15.28 -8.72
C LEU A 382 -3.49 -15.76 -8.80
N MET A 383 -3.26 -16.91 -9.43
CA MET A 383 -1.97 -17.61 -9.41
C MET A 383 -1.77 -18.51 -10.63
N PHE A 384 -0.52 -18.84 -11.00
CA PHE A 384 -0.26 -20.02 -11.82
C PHE A 384 0.08 -21.26 -10.95
N PRO A 385 -0.11 -22.48 -11.46
CA PRO A 385 0.13 -23.73 -10.70
C PRO A 385 1.59 -23.99 -10.32
N SER A 386 2.55 -23.40 -11.04
CA SER A 386 3.98 -23.56 -10.77
C SER A 386 4.44 -22.98 -9.43
N GLU A 387 3.66 -22.06 -8.86
CA GLU A 387 4.02 -21.23 -7.73
C GLU A 387 3.89 -21.96 -6.38
N LEU A 388 3.10 -23.04 -6.30
CA LEU A 388 2.92 -23.85 -5.08
C LEU A 388 3.79 -25.11 -5.03
N ARG A 389 4.77 -25.26 -5.93
CA ARG A 389 5.68 -26.42 -5.90
C ARG A 389 6.45 -26.44 -4.57
N ASP A 390 6.50 -27.63 -3.96
CA ASP A 390 7.19 -27.87 -2.68
C ASP A 390 6.66 -27.04 -1.49
N THR A 391 5.35 -26.74 -1.46
CA THR A 391 4.65 -26.08 -0.35
C THR A 391 3.93 -27.08 0.57
N THR A 392 3.77 -26.75 1.85
CA THR A 392 2.96 -27.55 2.78
C THR A 392 1.55 -26.96 2.91
N VAL A 393 0.51 -27.74 2.61
CA VAL A 393 -0.90 -27.33 2.67
C VAL A 393 -1.70 -28.35 3.50
N LEU A 394 -2.37 -27.91 4.57
CA LEU A 394 -3.09 -28.80 5.52
C LEU A 394 -4.63 -28.65 5.54
N ARG A 395 -5.23 -27.83 4.66
CA ARG A 395 -6.70 -27.74 4.52
C ARG A 395 -7.10 -27.54 3.04
N ILE A 396 -8.04 -28.35 2.53
CA ILE A 396 -8.30 -28.54 1.09
C ILE A 396 -9.61 -27.89 0.61
N ASP A 397 -10.24 -27.03 1.40
CA ASP A 397 -11.56 -26.49 1.02
C ASP A 397 -11.47 -25.47 -0.16
N PRO A 398 -10.42 -24.63 -0.32
CA PRO A 398 -10.27 -23.75 -1.50
C PRO A 398 -9.26 -24.24 -2.55
N VAL A 399 -8.29 -25.09 -2.16
CA VAL A 399 -7.21 -25.55 -3.07
C VAL A 399 -7.75 -26.54 -4.12
N LEU A 400 -8.85 -27.24 -3.83
CA LEU A 400 -9.52 -28.11 -4.79
C LEU A 400 -10.17 -27.36 -5.97
N ALA A 401 -10.58 -26.10 -5.78
CA ALA A 401 -11.09 -25.27 -6.87
C ALA A 401 -9.96 -24.82 -7.82
N ALA A 402 -8.75 -24.58 -7.30
CA ALA A 402 -7.57 -24.25 -8.09
C ALA A 402 -6.89 -25.48 -8.73
N LEU A 403 -7.10 -26.69 -8.17
CA LEU A 403 -6.53 -27.94 -8.68
C LEU A 403 -7.39 -28.64 -9.75
N ASN A 404 -8.63 -28.20 -9.97
CA ASN A 404 -9.53 -28.80 -10.97
C ASN A 404 -9.06 -28.58 -12.43
N GLU A 405 -8.09 -27.70 -12.69
CA GLU A 405 -7.56 -27.44 -14.03
C GLU A 405 -6.39 -28.35 -14.47
N LEU A 406 -5.85 -29.26 -13.63
CA LEU A 406 -4.62 -29.97 -14.00
C LEU A 406 -4.61 -31.49 -13.72
N GLN A 407 -4.71 -32.24 -14.82
CA GLN A 407 -4.48 -33.68 -14.92
C GLN A 407 -3.03 -34.16 -14.69
N LEU A 408 -2.08 -33.35 -14.17
CA LEU A 408 -0.63 -33.64 -14.34
C LEU A 408 0.29 -33.67 -13.10
N ALA A 409 -0.20 -33.78 -11.87
CA ALA A 409 0.69 -33.97 -10.71
C ALA A 409 0.88 -35.47 -10.34
N GLU A 410 2.11 -35.97 -10.43
CA GLU A 410 2.44 -37.38 -10.10
C GLU A 410 2.52 -37.68 -8.59
N THR A 411 2.67 -36.70 -7.69
CA THR A 411 2.53 -36.93 -6.22
C THR A 411 2.22 -35.63 -5.45
N LEU A 412 1.11 -35.63 -4.71
CA LEU A 412 0.78 -34.62 -3.68
C LEU A 412 0.63 -35.35 -2.34
N THR A 413 1.26 -34.87 -1.27
CA THR A 413 1.19 -35.53 0.06
C THR A 413 0.10 -34.85 0.89
N VAL A 414 -1.04 -35.52 1.06
CA VAL A 414 -2.21 -35.00 1.80
C VAL A 414 -2.27 -35.66 3.19
N VAL A 415 -2.30 -34.88 4.26
CA VAL A 415 -2.49 -35.37 5.65
C VAL A 415 -3.85 -34.88 6.16
N ALA A 416 -4.83 -35.77 6.28
CA ALA A 416 -6.18 -35.44 6.73
C ALA A 416 -6.31 -35.54 8.27
N LEU A 417 -6.83 -34.49 8.91
CA LEU A 417 -7.48 -34.57 10.23
C LEU A 417 -8.92 -34.11 10.08
N GLY A 418 -9.83 -34.90 10.66
CA GLY A 418 -11.27 -34.90 10.37
C GLY A 418 -12.01 -33.58 10.54
N GLY A 419 -13.12 -33.50 9.81
CA GLY A 419 -14.01 -32.34 9.73
C GLY A 419 -13.77 -31.58 8.44
N VAL A 420 -14.24 -32.12 7.31
CA VAL A 420 -14.03 -31.56 5.96
C VAL A 420 -15.35 -31.41 5.24
N THR A 421 -15.50 -30.27 4.58
CA THR A 421 -16.64 -29.80 3.78
C THR A 421 -16.14 -29.55 2.36
N ALA A 422 -16.71 -30.15 1.30
CA ALA A 422 -16.45 -29.68 -0.06
C ALA A 422 -17.56 -30.07 -1.04
N ALA A 423 -18.02 -29.08 -1.80
CA ALA A 423 -18.87 -29.21 -2.97
C ALA A 423 -18.01 -29.37 -4.24
N ASN A 424 -18.58 -30.05 -5.24
CA ASN A 424 -18.15 -30.16 -6.64
C ASN A 424 -16.78 -30.79 -6.92
N ILE A 425 -16.76 -32.12 -7.03
CA ILE A 425 -15.64 -32.89 -7.57
C ILE A 425 -16.18 -33.93 -8.56
N VAL A 426 -15.69 -33.89 -9.81
CA VAL A 426 -15.76 -35.03 -10.75
C VAL A 426 -14.42 -35.75 -10.67
N TRP A 427 -14.43 -37.03 -10.30
CA TRP A 427 -13.21 -37.83 -10.08
C TRP A 427 -13.14 -38.99 -11.09
N PRO A 428 -11.98 -39.30 -11.69
CA PRO A 428 -11.86 -40.47 -12.55
C PRO A 428 -11.98 -41.77 -11.74
N PRO A 429 -12.69 -42.81 -12.23
CA PRO A 429 -12.96 -44.05 -11.49
C PRO A 429 -11.71 -44.91 -11.16
N SER A 430 -10.51 -44.51 -11.59
CA SER A 430 -9.28 -45.29 -11.50
C SER A 430 -8.32 -44.87 -10.37
N LYS A 431 -8.51 -43.72 -9.71
CA LYS A 431 -7.60 -43.25 -8.65
C LYS A 431 -8.15 -43.52 -7.24
N ARG A 432 -7.26 -43.95 -6.34
CA ARG A 432 -7.59 -44.31 -4.94
C ARG A 432 -6.85 -43.38 -3.97
N LEU A 433 -7.56 -42.88 -2.95
CA LEU A 433 -7.00 -42.05 -1.88
C LEU A 433 -6.36 -42.94 -0.80
N LEU A 434 -5.12 -42.66 -0.43
CA LEU A 434 -4.40 -43.36 0.64
C LEU A 434 -4.31 -42.44 1.86
N LEU A 435 -5.04 -42.79 2.93
CA LEU A 435 -4.96 -42.10 4.21
C LEU A 435 -3.75 -42.62 5.01
N THR A 436 -2.81 -41.73 5.36
CA THR A 436 -1.69 -42.02 6.27
C THR A 436 -1.82 -41.20 7.56
N ASP A 437 -1.19 -41.66 8.64
CA ASP A 437 -1.14 -40.91 9.90
C ASP A 437 -0.12 -39.76 9.86
N ARG A 438 -0.02 -39.03 10.99
CA ARG A 438 0.92 -37.91 11.21
C ARG A 438 2.40 -38.26 10.99
N LEU A 439 2.74 -39.53 10.81
CA LEU A 439 4.11 -40.02 10.58
C LEU A 439 4.28 -40.65 9.19
N GLY A 440 3.25 -40.61 8.33
CA GLY A 440 3.28 -41.18 6.99
C GLY A 440 3.07 -42.70 6.94
N GLN A 441 2.55 -43.32 8.01
CA GLN A 441 2.26 -44.76 8.03
C GLN A 441 0.77 -45.05 7.82
N GLN A 442 0.47 -46.17 7.13
CA GLN A 442 -0.91 -46.66 6.99
C GLN A 442 -1.43 -47.13 8.35
N THR A 443 -2.60 -46.66 8.77
CA THR A 443 -3.22 -47.07 10.04
C THR A 443 -4.08 -48.32 9.88
N ALA A 444 -4.05 -49.20 10.89
CA ALA A 444 -4.88 -50.39 10.97
C ALA A 444 -6.35 -49.99 11.18
N GLY A 445 -7.08 -49.84 10.08
CA GLY A 445 -8.45 -49.31 10.05
C GLY A 445 -8.79 -48.56 8.77
N SER A 446 -7.82 -48.32 7.90
CA SER A 446 -8.02 -47.80 6.55
C SER A 446 -8.96 -48.71 5.76
N ARG A 447 -10.17 -48.21 5.49
CA ARG A 447 -11.09 -48.78 4.50
C ARG A 447 -11.19 -47.81 3.34
N GLU A 448 -11.19 -48.35 2.12
CA GLU A 448 -11.49 -47.61 0.90
C GLU A 448 -12.93 -47.08 0.98
N LEU A 449 -13.08 -45.74 0.99
CA LEU A 449 -14.38 -45.08 0.95
C LEU A 449 -14.79 -44.81 -0.49
N THR A 450 -16.07 -45.02 -0.79
CA THR A 450 -16.63 -44.74 -2.12
C THR A 450 -17.18 -43.32 -2.20
N ALA A 451 -17.16 -42.72 -3.39
CA ALA A 451 -17.62 -41.34 -3.61
C ALA A 451 -19.06 -41.08 -3.12
N ALA A 452 -19.94 -42.09 -3.17
CA ALA A 452 -21.34 -41.97 -2.77
C ALA A 452 -21.53 -41.84 -1.25
N GLU A 453 -20.65 -42.42 -0.42
CA GLU A 453 -20.76 -42.37 1.04
C GLU A 453 -20.36 -41.00 1.61
N VAL A 454 -19.60 -40.21 0.85
CA VAL A 454 -19.12 -38.86 1.24
C VAL A 454 -20.18 -37.78 0.91
N VAL A 455 -20.94 -37.95 -0.17
CA VAL A 455 -21.89 -36.95 -0.70
C VAL A 455 -23.13 -36.75 0.17
N ALA A 456 -23.60 -37.80 0.87
CA ALA A 456 -24.87 -37.75 1.61
C ALA A 456 -24.82 -36.88 2.89
N ASP A 457 -23.65 -36.64 3.47
CA ASP A 457 -23.48 -35.87 4.73
C ASP A 457 -23.34 -34.34 4.50
N LEU A 458 -23.16 -33.88 3.26
CA LEU A 458 -22.70 -32.52 2.93
C LEU A 458 -23.81 -31.50 2.56
N LEU A 459 -25.04 -31.91 2.26
CA LEU A 459 -26.08 -31.07 1.61
C LEU A 459 -26.86 -30.08 2.54
N GLY A 460 -26.23 -29.49 3.56
CA GLY A 460 -26.95 -28.86 4.68
C GLY A 460 -26.85 -27.33 4.97
N GLN A 461 -26.09 -26.47 4.25
CA GLN A 461 -25.84 -25.07 4.69
C GLN A 461 -25.66 -24.01 3.55
N PRO A 462 -25.79 -22.67 3.80
CA PRO A 462 -26.04 -21.62 2.77
C PRO A 462 -24.79 -20.83 2.26
N GLU A 463 -24.92 -20.16 1.09
CA GLU A 463 -23.87 -19.46 0.28
C GLU A 463 -23.30 -18.11 0.82
N PRO A 464 -22.08 -17.68 0.39
CA PRO A 464 -21.43 -16.41 0.80
C PRO A 464 -22.04 -15.12 0.19
N ARG A 465 -21.74 -13.95 0.78
CA ARG A 465 -22.32 -12.63 0.42
C ARG A 465 -21.75 -12.08 -0.91
N ALA A 466 -22.63 -11.53 -1.75
CA ALA A 466 -22.31 -10.92 -3.06
C ALA A 466 -21.41 -9.67 -2.95
N PHE A 467 -20.49 -9.52 -3.91
CA PHE A 467 -19.66 -8.32 -4.11
C PHE A 467 -20.41 -7.30 -4.97
N HIS A 468 -20.26 -6.01 -4.67
CA HIS A 468 -20.91 -4.92 -5.40
C HIS A 468 -19.90 -3.84 -5.72
N ILE A 469 -19.89 -3.36 -6.96
CA ILE A 469 -19.16 -2.14 -7.31
C ILE A 469 -19.89 -0.96 -6.67
N PRO A 470 -19.21 -0.09 -5.87
CA PRO A 470 -19.87 1.07 -5.28
C PRO A 470 -20.51 1.94 -6.36
N GLU A 471 -21.79 2.30 -6.16
CA GLU A 471 -22.49 3.16 -7.12
C GLU A 471 -21.77 4.52 -7.25
N PRO A 472 -21.48 4.97 -8.48
CA PRO A 472 -20.80 6.23 -8.70
C PRO A 472 -21.71 7.42 -8.34
N ASN A 473 -21.15 8.47 -7.74
CA ASN A 473 -21.86 9.72 -7.54
C ASN A 473 -21.92 10.52 -8.85
N PHE A 474 -23.05 10.42 -9.56
CA PHE A 474 -23.22 11.05 -10.86
C PHE A 474 -23.40 12.58 -10.83
N GLU A 475 -23.64 13.20 -9.67
CA GLU A 475 -23.84 14.66 -9.58
C GLU A 475 -22.56 15.47 -9.86
N THR A 476 -21.39 14.85 -9.71
CA THR A 476 -20.07 15.51 -9.85
C THR A 476 -19.38 15.20 -11.18
N ILE A 477 -20.03 14.44 -12.07
CA ILE A 477 -19.39 13.76 -13.20
C ILE A 477 -20.06 14.18 -14.51
N SER A 478 -19.31 14.78 -15.44
CA SER A 478 -19.80 15.18 -16.77
C SER A 478 -18.77 14.96 -17.88
N GLY A 479 -19.17 14.42 -19.02
CA GLY A 479 -18.32 14.24 -20.20
C GLY A 479 -19.00 13.40 -21.30
N GLY A 480 -18.34 13.30 -22.46
CA GLY A 480 -18.83 12.57 -23.62
C GLY A 480 -18.33 11.13 -23.64
N ILE A 481 -19.20 10.16 -23.92
CA ILE A 481 -18.86 8.74 -24.07
C ILE A 481 -19.46 8.24 -25.38
N ILE A 482 -18.67 7.51 -26.17
CA ILE A 482 -19.11 6.87 -27.40
C ILE A 482 -19.05 5.35 -27.21
N GLY A 483 -20.20 4.70 -27.19
CA GLY A 483 -20.29 3.24 -27.25
C GLY A 483 -20.64 2.77 -28.66
N ASP A 484 -20.19 1.57 -29.02
CA ASP A 484 -20.64 0.86 -30.22
C ASP A 484 -20.85 -0.63 -29.89
N GLY A 485 -21.40 -1.39 -30.82
CA GLY A 485 -21.62 -2.81 -30.61
C GLY A 485 -22.59 -3.45 -31.57
N THR A 486 -23.02 -4.63 -31.17
CA THR A 486 -23.88 -5.51 -31.97
C THR A 486 -25.34 -5.04 -31.83
N PRO A 487 -26.11 -4.88 -32.92
CA PRO A 487 -27.47 -4.31 -32.89
C PRO A 487 -28.42 -4.98 -31.88
N GLU A 488 -28.24 -6.28 -31.68
CA GLU A 488 -28.98 -7.14 -30.75
C GLU A 488 -28.82 -6.67 -29.29
N LEU A 489 -27.67 -6.07 -28.95
CA LEU A 489 -27.33 -5.57 -27.61
C LEU A 489 -27.56 -4.06 -27.45
N LEU A 490 -28.02 -3.36 -28.49
CA LEU A 490 -28.36 -1.94 -28.39
C LEU A 490 -29.46 -1.67 -27.34
N PRO A 491 -30.56 -2.48 -27.25
CA PRO A 491 -31.59 -2.27 -26.22
C PRO A 491 -31.04 -2.39 -24.79
N LEU A 492 -30.10 -3.32 -24.54
CA LEU A 492 -29.43 -3.46 -23.25
C LEU A 492 -28.70 -2.16 -22.88
N SER A 493 -27.87 -1.66 -23.78
CA SER A 493 -27.09 -0.44 -23.58
C SER A 493 -27.97 0.80 -23.39
N GLN A 494 -29.08 0.90 -24.13
CA GLN A 494 -30.06 1.99 -23.97
C GLN A 494 -30.77 1.94 -22.62
N THR A 495 -31.12 0.73 -22.15
CA THR A 495 -31.77 0.53 -20.86
C THR A 495 -30.85 0.95 -19.71
N ILE A 496 -29.59 0.52 -19.73
CA ILE A 496 -28.61 0.91 -18.71
C ILE A 496 -28.37 2.42 -18.73
N LEU A 497 -28.28 3.04 -19.91
CA LEU A 497 -28.15 4.50 -20.02
C LEU A 497 -29.38 5.24 -19.47
N ALA A 498 -30.59 4.73 -19.70
CA ALA A 498 -31.81 5.30 -19.14
C ALA A 498 -31.83 5.19 -17.61
N ASP A 499 -31.44 4.03 -17.07
CA ASP A 499 -31.30 3.79 -15.63
C ASP A 499 -30.25 4.74 -15.02
N ALA A 500 -29.06 4.88 -15.63
CA ALA A 500 -28.01 5.78 -15.16
C ALA A 500 -28.48 7.25 -15.15
N ARG A 501 -29.22 7.69 -16.19
CA ARG A 501 -29.81 9.04 -16.23
C ARG A 501 -30.81 9.25 -15.11
N SER A 502 -31.60 8.23 -14.76
CA SER A 502 -32.53 8.29 -13.63
C SER A 502 -31.80 8.39 -12.28
N ALA A 503 -30.60 7.81 -12.18
CA ALA A 503 -29.69 7.91 -11.04
C ALA A 503 -28.87 9.23 -11.00
N GLY A 504 -29.09 10.15 -11.94
CA GLY A 504 -28.47 11.48 -11.94
C GLY A 504 -27.33 11.68 -12.94
N PHE A 505 -27.01 10.68 -13.77
CA PHE A 505 -25.98 10.82 -14.80
C PHE A 505 -26.36 11.81 -15.90
N ASN A 506 -25.55 12.85 -16.09
CA ASN A 506 -25.78 13.93 -17.04
C ASN A 506 -24.79 13.96 -18.22
N GLY A 507 -23.90 12.96 -18.33
CA GLY A 507 -22.95 12.82 -19.43
C GLY A 507 -23.62 12.61 -20.79
N GLN A 508 -22.96 13.05 -21.86
CA GLN A 508 -23.43 12.82 -23.22
C GLN A 508 -22.96 11.45 -23.70
N VAL A 509 -23.87 10.49 -23.81
CA VAL A 509 -23.55 9.15 -24.35
C VAL A 509 -24.16 8.99 -25.73
N VAL A 510 -23.31 8.65 -26.69
CA VAL A 510 -23.70 8.22 -28.04
C VAL A 510 -23.54 6.71 -28.10
N LEU A 511 -24.58 5.99 -28.54
CA LEU A 511 -24.55 4.54 -28.72
C LEU A 511 -24.75 4.22 -30.20
N ASN A 512 -23.71 3.71 -30.83
CA ASN A 512 -23.71 3.19 -32.19
C ASN A 512 -24.09 1.69 -32.18
N SER A 513 -24.37 1.14 -33.36
CA SER A 513 -24.87 -0.23 -33.57
C SER A 513 -24.32 -0.76 -34.89
N SER A 514 -23.01 -0.88 -34.97
CA SER A 514 -22.30 -1.18 -36.22
C SER A 514 -22.18 -2.69 -36.52
N GLY A 515 -22.47 -3.57 -35.55
CA GLY A 515 -22.23 -5.02 -35.65
C GLY A 515 -20.84 -5.42 -35.16
N ASN A 516 -20.61 -6.71 -34.88
CA ASN A 516 -19.37 -7.20 -34.26
C ASN A 516 -18.10 -6.69 -34.97
N ASP A 517 -17.96 -6.95 -36.27
CA ASP A 517 -16.71 -6.69 -37.00
C ASP A 517 -16.43 -5.20 -37.19
N GLU A 518 -17.46 -4.41 -37.53
CA GLU A 518 -17.33 -2.97 -37.70
C GLU A 518 -17.09 -2.29 -36.35
N ALA A 519 -17.80 -2.70 -35.29
CA ALA A 519 -17.59 -2.13 -33.95
C ALA A 519 -16.18 -2.42 -33.44
N ILE A 520 -15.65 -3.65 -33.63
CA ILE A 520 -14.27 -4.00 -33.25
C ILE A 520 -13.26 -3.23 -34.09
N SER A 521 -13.49 -3.12 -35.41
CA SER A 521 -12.62 -2.37 -36.32
C SER A 521 -12.55 -0.89 -35.93
N GLN A 522 -13.70 -0.25 -35.66
CA GLN A 522 -13.78 1.14 -35.22
C GLN A 522 -13.18 1.32 -33.83
N PHE A 523 -13.41 0.41 -32.90
CA PHE A 523 -12.86 0.48 -31.54
C PHE A 523 -11.32 0.47 -31.51
N CYS A 524 -10.69 -0.27 -32.42
CA CYS A 524 -9.23 -0.23 -32.56
C CYS A 524 -8.71 1.11 -33.15
N ILE A 525 -9.57 1.94 -33.77
CA ILE A 525 -9.21 3.27 -34.27
C ILE A 525 -9.43 4.30 -33.15
N GLN A 526 -8.37 5.02 -32.76
CA GLN A 526 -8.46 6.01 -31.68
C GLN A 526 -9.62 7.02 -31.89
N SER A 527 -10.40 7.24 -30.82
CA SER A 527 -11.51 8.20 -30.74
C SER A 527 -12.77 7.88 -31.56
N ALA A 528 -12.89 6.70 -32.17
CA ALA A 528 -14.12 6.30 -32.85
C ALA A 528 -15.15 5.70 -31.89
N SER A 529 -14.71 4.89 -30.92
CA SER A 529 -15.53 4.34 -29.82
C SER A 529 -14.69 4.21 -28.55
N ASP A 530 -15.29 4.52 -27.40
CA ASP A 530 -14.67 4.45 -26.07
C ASP A 530 -14.87 3.07 -25.41
N PHE A 531 -15.97 2.41 -25.73
CA PHE A 531 -16.23 1.02 -25.36
C PHE A 531 -17.05 0.34 -26.45
N ILE A 532 -16.98 -0.99 -26.49
CA ILE A 532 -17.84 -1.81 -27.33
C ILE A 532 -18.51 -2.92 -26.54
N VAL A 533 -19.72 -3.29 -26.97
CA VAL A 533 -20.45 -4.44 -26.44
C VAL A 533 -20.79 -5.38 -27.59
N VAL A 534 -20.14 -6.55 -27.61
CA VAL A 534 -20.11 -7.49 -28.74
C VAL A 534 -20.44 -8.91 -28.28
N THR A 535 -20.85 -9.76 -29.22
CA THR A 535 -21.29 -11.13 -28.93
C THR A 535 -20.20 -12.19 -29.12
N ARG A 536 -18.93 -11.79 -29.23
CA ARG A 536 -17.78 -12.70 -29.40
C ARG A 536 -16.52 -12.16 -28.74
N TYR A 537 -15.55 -13.05 -28.57
CA TYR A 537 -14.20 -12.66 -28.18
C TYR A 537 -13.47 -11.95 -29.34
N LEU A 538 -12.58 -11.03 -29.01
CA LEU A 538 -11.61 -10.49 -29.97
C LEU A 538 -10.60 -11.57 -30.35
N GLU A 539 -10.29 -11.66 -31.63
CA GLU A 539 -9.24 -12.52 -32.15
C GLU A 539 -7.85 -11.97 -31.83
N ALA A 540 -6.83 -12.84 -31.79
CA ALA A 540 -5.45 -12.42 -31.57
C ALA A 540 -4.97 -11.35 -32.57
N ALA A 541 -5.43 -11.43 -33.83
CA ALA A 541 -5.11 -10.45 -34.87
C ALA A 541 -5.81 -9.09 -34.63
N GLU A 542 -7.01 -9.08 -34.06
CA GLU A 542 -7.75 -7.87 -33.67
C GLU A 542 -7.10 -7.18 -32.48
N ILE A 543 -6.73 -7.96 -31.46
CA ILE A 543 -6.00 -7.47 -30.27
C ILE A 543 -4.68 -6.84 -30.71
N THR A 544 -3.95 -7.49 -31.62
CA THR A 544 -2.69 -6.97 -32.17
C THR A 544 -2.92 -5.66 -32.93
N ARG A 545 -3.95 -5.59 -33.78
CA ARG A 545 -4.31 -4.35 -34.51
C ARG A 545 -4.66 -3.19 -33.57
N CYS A 546 -5.44 -3.47 -32.51
CA CYS A 546 -5.76 -2.50 -31.46
C CYS A 546 -4.48 -1.96 -30.79
N ALA A 547 -3.53 -2.85 -30.44
CA ALA A 547 -2.27 -2.46 -29.84
C ALA A 547 -1.40 -1.59 -30.78
N GLU A 548 -1.30 -1.97 -32.06
CA GLU A 548 -0.57 -1.20 -33.08
C GLU A 548 -1.19 0.17 -33.36
N SER A 549 -2.50 0.31 -33.18
CA SER A 549 -3.26 1.53 -33.44
C SER A 549 -3.31 2.47 -32.22
N GLY A 550 -2.57 2.17 -31.15
CA GLY A 550 -2.45 3.01 -29.97
C GLY A 550 -3.50 2.75 -28.89
N VAL A 551 -4.04 1.52 -28.84
CA VAL A 551 -4.83 0.97 -27.73
C VAL A 551 -4.11 -0.28 -27.18
N PRO A 552 -2.99 -0.10 -26.44
CA PRO A 552 -2.12 -1.21 -26.05
C PRO A 552 -2.66 -2.05 -24.88
N GLU A 553 -3.59 -1.51 -24.09
CA GLU A 553 -4.12 -2.14 -22.88
C GLU A 553 -5.66 -2.16 -22.93
N LEU A 554 -6.23 -3.35 -23.05
CA LEU A 554 -7.67 -3.59 -23.12
C LEU A 554 -8.18 -4.18 -21.81
N VAL A 555 -9.35 -3.72 -21.36
CA VAL A 555 -10.16 -4.43 -20.38
C VAL A 555 -11.28 -5.14 -21.12
N ALA A 556 -11.50 -6.39 -20.75
CA ALA A 556 -12.57 -7.24 -21.26
C ALA A 556 -13.39 -7.72 -20.07
N VAL A 557 -14.70 -7.60 -20.16
CA VAL A 557 -15.63 -7.99 -19.09
C VAL A 557 -16.77 -8.77 -19.71
N ARG A 558 -16.99 -9.98 -19.22
CA ARG A 558 -18.14 -10.79 -19.62
C ARG A 558 -19.37 -10.37 -18.84
N LEU A 559 -20.45 -10.08 -19.54
CA LEU A 559 -21.71 -9.64 -18.94
C LEU A 559 -22.77 -10.75 -18.85
N GLY A 560 -22.57 -11.83 -19.61
CA GLY A 560 -23.49 -12.95 -19.73
C GLY A 560 -23.15 -13.80 -20.96
N THR A 561 -24.08 -14.67 -21.33
CA THR A 561 -24.03 -15.39 -22.60
C THR A 561 -25.27 -15.04 -23.42
N PHE A 562 -25.06 -14.87 -24.73
CA PHE A 562 -26.09 -14.52 -25.69
C PHE A 562 -26.80 -15.79 -26.19
N THR A 563 -26.02 -16.78 -26.64
CA THR A 563 -26.51 -18.10 -27.06
C THR A 563 -25.57 -19.18 -26.54
N THR A 564 -26.08 -20.30 -26.02
CA THR A 564 -25.26 -21.41 -25.52
C THR A 564 -25.88 -22.74 -25.88
N LEU A 565 -25.10 -23.64 -26.47
CA LEU A 565 -25.59 -24.96 -26.89
C LEU A 565 -24.99 -26.06 -26.03
N ALA A 566 -25.66 -27.20 -25.98
CA ALA A 566 -25.14 -28.43 -25.42
C ALA A 566 -25.16 -29.53 -26.48
N VAL A 567 -24.04 -30.25 -26.62
CA VAL A 567 -24.03 -31.51 -27.34
C VAL A 567 -24.54 -32.60 -26.41
N VAL A 568 -25.57 -33.32 -26.84
CA VAL A 568 -26.22 -34.34 -26.02
C VAL A 568 -26.41 -35.63 -26.78
N VAL A 569 -26.41 -36.72 -26.05
CA VAL A 569 -26.73 -38.06 -26.55
C VAL A 569 -27.76 -38.72 -25.65
N ASN A 570 -28.35 -39.79 -26.15
CA ASN A 570 -29.18 -40.68 -25.35
C ASN A 570 -28.36 -41.21 -24.14
N PRO A 571 -28.91 -41.28 -22.91
CA PRO A 571 -28.20 -41.84 -21.75
C PRO A 571 -27.72 -43.29 -21.95
N LEU A 572 -28.35 -44.05 -22.85
CA LEU A 572 -27.93 -45.41 -23.22
C LEU A 572 -26.79 -45.45 -24.24
N ASN A 573 -26.40 -44.32 -24.85
CA ASN A 573 -25.19 -44.23 -25.67
C ASN A 573 -23.97 -44.39 -24.76
N THR A 574 -23.16 -45.42 -24.96
CA THR A 574 -22.00 -45.73 -24.08
C THR A 574 -20.64 -45.36 -24.68
N PHE A 575 -20.59 -44.87 -25.92
CA PHE A 575 -19.33 -44.69 -26.65
C PHE A 575 -18.95 -43.23 -26.90
N VAL A 576 -19.93 -42.33 -27.05
CA VAL A 576 -19.66 -40.88 -27.21
C VAL A 576 -19.56 -40.24 -25.82
N ASN A 577 -18.36 -40.18 -25.25
CA ASN A 577 -18.15 -39.60 -23.92
C ASN A 577 -17.56 -38.19 -23.98
N ASP A 578 -16.64 -37.98 -24.90
CA ASP A 578 -15.95 -36.74 -25.17
C ASP A 578 -15.72 -36.65 -26.68
N LEU A 579 -15.77 -35.45 -27.23
CA LEU A 579 -15.47 -35.17 -28.62
C LEU A 579 -14.49 -34.02 -28.71
N THR A 580 -13.44 -34.17 -29.51
CA THR A 580 -12.70 -33.00 -29.96
C THR A 580 -13.59 -32.15 -30.87
N MET A 581 -13.25 -30.88 -31.09
CA MET A 581 -13.99 -30.05 -32.07
C MET A 581 -13.99 -30.66 -33.47
N LEU A 582 -12.89 -31.33 -33.85
CA LEU A 582 -12.80 -32.07 -35.11
C LEU A 582 -13.72 -33.30 -35.11
N ASP A 583 -13.78 -34.05 -34.02
CA ASP A 583 -14.69 -35.20 -33.92
C ASP A 583 -16.15 -34.75 -33.96
N LEU A 584 -16.49 -33.61 -33.35
CA LEU A 584 -17.82 -33.03 -33.43
C LEU A 584 -18.14 -32.61 -34.88
N GLN A 585 -17.25 -31.88 -35.55
CA GLN A 585 -17.41 -31.53 -36.96
C GLN A 585 -17.64 -32.78 -37.84
N GLN A 586 -16.84 -33.83 -37.63
CA GLN A 586 -16.99 -35.10 -38.34
C GLN A 586 -18.28 -35.83 -37.97
N ALA A 587 -18.67 -35.83 -36.69
CA ALA A 587 -19.93 -36.39 -36.24
C ALA A 587 -21.11 -35.68 -36.89
N LEU A 588 -21.01 -34.39 -37.19
CA LEU A 588 -22.03 -33.60 -37.87
C LEU A 588 -22.06 -33.74 -39.40
N THR A 589 -20.98 -34.22 -40.02
CA THR A 589 -20.84 -34.26 -41.50
C THR A 589 -20.66 -35.66 -42.10
N LEU A 590 -20.13 -36.64 -41.37
CA LEU A 590 -19.82 -37.99 -41.88
C LEU A 590 -20.93 -39.01 -41.63
N GLU A 591 -21.15 -39.97 -42.51
CA GLU A 591 -22.30 -40.87 -42.41
C GLU A 591 -22.28 -41.81 -41.17
N ARG A 592 -21.10 -42.27 -40.74
CA ARG A 592 -20.97 -43.38 -39.75
C ARG A 592 -19.98 -43.07 -38.64
N TRP A 593 -20.28 -43.55 -37.44
CA TRP A 593 -19.47 -43.32 -36.23
C TRP A 593 -18.03 -43.84 -36.35
N THR A 594 -17.79 -44.95 -37.07
CA THR A 594 -16.43 -45.47 -37.36
C THR A 594 -15.55 -44.52 -38.17
N GLN A 595 -16.14 -43.55 -38.88
CA GLN A 595 -15.40 -42.55 -39.65
C GLN A 595 -14.95 -41.37 -38.79
N VAL A 596 -15.67 -41.13 -37.68
CA VAL A 596 -15.30 -40.15 -36.65
C VAL A 596 -14.19 -40.73 -35.78
N ASN A 597 -14.42 -41.92 -35.23
CA ASN A 597 -13.42 -42.65 -34.45
C ASN A 597 -13.53 -44.14 -34.78
N ASN A 598 -12.40 -44.77 -35.12
CA ASN A 598 -12.38 -46.17 -35.54
C ASN A 598 -12.72 -47.18 -34.41
N GLU A 599 -12.72 -46.74 -33.15
CA GLU A 599 -13.15 -47.51 -31.99
C GLU A 599 -14.67 -47.47 -31.77
N TYR A 600 -15.37 -46.52 -32.41
CA TYR A 600 -16.82 -46.40 -32.30
C TYR A 600 -17.56 -47.46 -33.11
N PRO A 601 -18.82 -47.79 -32.75
CA PRO A 601 -19.59 -48.81 -33.45
C PRO A 601 -19.82 -48.43 -34.92
N SER A 602 -19.95 -49.46 -35.76
CA SER A 602 -20.20 -49.31 -37.19
C SER A 602 -21.68 -49.00 -37.47
N GLU A 603 -22.18 -47.94 -36.86
CA GLU A 603 -23.57 -47.46 -36.94
C GLU A 603 -23.66 -46.13 -37.70
N ILE A 604 -24.81 -45.90 -38.32
CA ILE A 604 -25.13 -44.63 -39.00
C ILE A 604 -25.40 -43.58 -37.92
N ILE A 605 -24.83 -42.39 -38.07
CA ILE A 605 -25.06 -41.29 -37.13
C ILE A 605 -26.47 -40.74 -37.34
N GLN A 606 -27.31 -40.63 -36.31
CA GLN A 606 -28.58 -39.89 -36.42
C GLN A 606 -28.39 -38.52 -35.77
N ARG A 607 -28.74 -37.44 -36.47
CA ARG A 607 -28.52 -36.07 -35.98
C ARG A 607 -29.82 -35.35 -35.75
N TYR A 608 -29.86 -34.58 -34.67
CA TYR A 608 -30.97 -33.75 -34.28
C TYR A 608 -30.45 -32.35 -33.99
N LEU A 609 -30.67 -31.42 -34.90
CA LEU A 609 -30.02 -30.12 -34.88
C LEU A 609 -31.02 -28.98 -34.90
N PRO A 610 -30.63 -27.79 -34.44
CA PRO A 610 -31.50 -26.61 -34.46
C PRO A 610 -31.89 -26.24 -35.89
N ASP A 611 -33.07 -25.65 -36.06
CA ASP A 611 -33.56 -25.18 -37.36
C ASP A 611 -32.52 -24.29 -38.08
N PRO A 612 -32.28 -24.46 -39.39
CA PRO A 612 -31.29 -23.67 -40.13
C PRO A 612 -31.48 -22.15 -40.09
N SER A 613 -32.71 -21.69 -39.80
CA SER A 613 -32.99 -20.26 -39.65
C SER A 613 -32.81 -19.72 -38.22
N SER A 614 -32.40 -20.57 -37.27
CA SER A 614 -32.22 -20.23 -35.86
C SER A 614 -30.81 -19.74 -35.54
N GLU A 615 -30.71 -18.91 -34.50
CA GLU A 615 -29.42 -18.44 -34.00
C GLU A 615 -28.57 -19.58 -33.41
N ALA A 616 -29.23 -20.59 -32.83
CA ALA A 616 -28.59 -21.81 -32.36
C ALA A 616 -27.88 -22.55 -33.51
N PHE A 617 -28.47 -22.60 -34.70
CA PHE A 617 -27.83 -23.18 -35.87
C PHE A 617 -26.69 -22.30 -36.40
N GLU A 618 -26.88 -20.98 -36.43
CA GLU A 618 -25.83 -20.03 -36.81
C GLU A 618 -24.58 -20.20 -35.94
N LEU A 619 -24.75 -20.27 -34.61
CA LEU A 619 -23.64 -20.50 -33.67
C LEU A 619 -22.95 -21.85 -33.93
N LEU A 620 -23.72 -22.89 -34.23
CA LEU A 620 -23.19 -24.22 -34.53
C LEU A 620 -22.34 -24.20 -35.80
N VAL A 621 -22.81 -23.54 -36.87
CA VAL A 621 -22.09 -23.42 -38.14
C VAL A 621 -20.82 -22.59 -37.97
N ASP A 622 -20.91 -21.46 -37.25
CA ASP A 622 -19.80 -20.55 -37.02
C ASP A 622 -18.65 -21.22 -36.24
N ILE A 623 -18.98 -21.91 -35.14
CA ILE A 623 -17.96 -22.50 -34.25
C ILE A 623 -17.46 -23.87 -34.72
N VAL A 624 -18.32 -24.70 -35.31
CA VAL A 624 -17.98 -26.11 -35.61
C VAL A 624 -17.66 -26.35 -37.08
N LEU A 625 -18.25 -25.57 -37.98
CA LEU A 625 -18.13 -25.77 -39.43
C LEU A 625 -17.34 -24.66 -40.12
N ASP A 626 -16.75 -23.73 -39.37
CA ASP A 626 -16.02 -22.57 -39.90
C ASP A 626 -16.84 -21.79 -40.96
N GLY A 627 -18.16 -21.72 -40.78
CA GLY A 627 -19.08 -21.05 -41.72
C GLY A 627 -19.62 -21.91 -42.86
N ASP A 628 -19.19 -23.17 -43.02
CA ASP A 628 -19.63 -24.06 -44.11
C ASP A 628 -20.98 -24.73 -43.79
N GLU A 629 -22.06 -23.98 -43.98
CA GLU A 629 -23.44 -24.47 -43.79
C GLU A 629 -23.81 -25.64 -44.74
N ASP A 630 -23.31 -25.62 -45.98
CA ASP A 630 -23.65 -26.64 -46.99
C ASP A 630 -23.17 -28.04 -46.56
N ALA A 631 -22.09 -28.11 -45.78
CA ALA A 631 -21.54 -29.35 -45.25
C ALA A 631 -22.50 -30.12 -44.35
N ILE A 632 -23.46 -29.46 -43.69
CA ILE A 632 -24.43 -30.09 -42.78
C ILE A 632 -25.84 -30.18 -43.38
N LEU A 633 -26.25 -29.23 -44.21
CA LEU A 633 -27.55 -29.24 -44.88
C LEU A 633 -27.70 -30.38 -45.91
N SER A 634 -26.59 -30.81 -46.50
CA SER A 634 -26.57 -31.88 -47.51
C SER A 634 -26.61 -33.30 -46.92
N VAL A 635 -26.54 -33.42 -45.59
CA VAL A 635 -26.42 -34.70 -44.88
C VAL A 635 -27.81 -35.32 -44.64
N SER A 636 -28.10 -36.44 -45.33
CA SER A 636 -29.45 -37.03 -45.39
C SER A 636 -30.00 -37.62 -44.09
N ASN A 637 -29.15 -37.86 -43.09
CA ASN A 637 -29.48 -38.44 -41.78
C ASN A 637 -29.49 -37.37 -40.66
N THR A 638 -30.05 -36.20 -40.99
CA THR A 638 -30.18 -35.05 -40.10
C THR A 638 -31.63 -34.60 -40.04
N GLN A 639 -32.15 -34.49 -38.82
CA GLN A 639 -33.43 -33.85 -38.54
C GLN A 639 -33.18 -32.46 -37.96
N PHE A 640 -33.79 -31.46 -38.60
CA PHE A 640 -33.81 -30.09 -38.12
C PHE A 640 -35.18 -29.78 -37.51
N ASP A 641 -35.18 -29.08 -36.38
CA ASP A 641 -36.42 -28.62 -35.73
C ASP A 641 -36.17 -27.32 -34.96
N SER A 642 -37.18 -26.47 -34.88
CA SER A 642 -37.12 -25.21 -34.11
C SER A 642 -37.39 -25.40 -32.63
N SER A 643 -37.82 -26.60 -32.22
CA SER A 643 -38.13 -26.95 -30.83
C SER A 643 -37.14 -27.98 -30.30
N ASP A 644 -36.35 -27.61 -29.29
CA ASP A 644 -35.45 -28.53 -28.57
C ASP A 644 -36.20 -29.75 -28.01
N ALA A 645 -37.47 -29.57 -27.61
CA ALA A 645 -38.30 -30.67 -27.14
C ALA A 645 -38.52 -31.74 -28.22
N ASN A 646 -38.72 -31.34 -29.47
CA ASN A 646 -38.92 -32.28 -30.58
C ASN A 646 -37.60 -33.01 -30.91
N LEU A 647 -36.48 -32.29 -30.89
CA LEU A 647 -35.14 -32.87 -31.10
C LEU A 647 -34.83 -33.91 -30.01
N VAL A 648 -35.12 -33.59 -28.76
CA VAL A 648 -34.92 -34.49 -27.61
C VAL A 648 -35.83 -35.70 -27.67
N TRP A 649 -37.12 -35.55 -28.01
CA TRP A 649 -38.02 -36.69 -28.17
C TRP A 649 -37.53 -37.67 -29.22
N ALA A 650 -37.02 -37.16 -30.36
CA ALA A 650 -36.47 -38.00 -31.40
C ALA A 650 -35.16 -38.69 -30.98
N LEU A 651 -34.29 -37.99 -30.23
CA LEU A 651 -33.03 -38.53 -29.69
C LEU A 651 -33.24 -39.66 -28.66
N VAL A 652 -34.23 -39.53 -27.77
CA VAL A 652 -34.49 -40.53 -26.72
C VAL A 652 -34.86 -41.90 -27.29
N GLU A 653 -35.37 -41.95 -28.53
CA GLU A 653 -35.65 -43.19 -29.26
C GLU A 653 -34.44 -43.74 -30.06
N GLN A 654 -33.36 -42.97 -30.20
CA GLN A 654 -32.14 -43.37 -30.91
C GLN A 654 -30.92 -43.46 -29.99
N THR A 655 -30.50 -44.68 -29.64
CA THR A 655 -29.34 -44.89 -28.75
C THR A 655 -27.99 -44.49 -29.37
N ASN A 656 -27.95 -44.31 -30.69
CA ASN A 656 -26.77 -43.92 -31.47
C ASN A 656 -26.87 -42.51 -32.07
N GLY A 657 -27.88 -41.74 -31.66
CA GLY A 657 -28.07 -40.37 -32.10
C GLY A 657 -27.21 -39.37 -31.32
N ILE A 658 -27.01 -38.20 -31.92
CA ILE A 658 -26.40 -37.01 -31.35
C ILE A 658 -27.34 -35.83 -31.60
N ALA A 659 -27.51 -34.96 -30.61
CA ALA A 659 -28.23 -33.72 -30.77
C ALA A 659 -27.40 -32.52 -30.32
N VAL A 660 -27.67 -31.37 -30.92
CA VAL A 660 -27.22 -30.07 -30.43
C VAL A 660 -28.47 -29.28 -30.08
N ILE A 661 -28.58 -28.89 -28.82
CA ILE A 661 -29.78 -28.24 -28.28
C ILE A 661 -29.39 -27.05 -27.43
N ASP A 662 -30.37 -26.21 -27.09
CA ASP A 662 -30.21 -25.15 -26.11
C ASP A 662 -29.70 -25.69 -24.76
N PHE A 663 -28.73 -24.98 -24.18
CA PHE A 663 -28.07 -25.39 -22.94
C PHE A 663 -29.00 -25.36 -21.72
N ASP A 664 -29.89 -24.39 -21.61
CA ASP A 664 -30.85 -24.31 -20.51
C ASP A 664 -31.89 -25.42 -20.62
N TYR A 665 -32.31 -25.74 -21.85
CA TYR A 665 -33.14 -26.91 -22.10
C TYR A 665 -32.43 -28.20 -21.68
N PHE A 666 -31.12 -28.36 -21.98
CA PHE A 666 -30.34 -29.49 -21.49
C PHE A 666 -30.31 -29.56 -19.96
N LEU A 667 -29.99 -28.46 -19.28
CA LEU A 667 -29.94 -28.40 -17.81
C LEU A 667 -31.27 -28.82 -17.16
N ALA A 668 -32.40 -28.42 -17.75
CA ALA A 668 -33.72 -28.80 -17.28
C ALA A 668 -34.07 -30.29 -17.51
N ASN A 669 -33.36 -30.98 -18.41
CA ASN A 669 -33.72 -32.31 -18.90
C ASN A 669 -32.59 -33.37 -18.73
N GLN A 670 -31.65 -33.16 -17.82
CA GLN A 670 -30.52 -34.08 -17.56
C GLN A 670 -30.94 -35.49 -17.09
N ALA A 671 -32.19 -35.67 -16.65
CA ALA A 671 -32.71 -36.99 -16.28
C ALA A 671 -32.88 -37.93 -17.48
N ILE A 672 -33.06 -37.38 -18.69
CA ILE A 672 -33.33 -38.13 -19.93
C ILE A 672 -32.29 -37.85 -21.02
N LEU A 673 -31.28 -37.04 -20.72
CA LEU A 673 -30.21 -36.65 -21.63
C LEU A 673 -28.86 -36.78 -20.95
N ARG A 674 -27.84 -37.13 -21.74
CA ARG A 674 -26.45 -37.08 -21.29
C ARG A 674 -25.70 -36.05 -22.11
N GLY A 675 -25.12 -35.06 -21.43
CA GLY A 675 -24.22 -34.09 -22.06
C GLY A 675 -22.91 -34.76 -22.46
N VAL A 676 -22.41 -34.39 -23.64
CA VAL A 676 -21.13 -34.84 -24.18
C VAL A 676 -20.10 -33.75 -23.90
N ALA A 677 -18.95 -34.15 -23.32
CA ALA A 677 -17.85 -33.22 -23.13
C ALA A 677 -17.24 -32.84 -24.49
N LEU A 678 -16.79 -31.60 -24.59
CA LEU A 678 -16.07 -31.09 -25.75
C LEU A 678 -14.67 -30.69 -25.32
N ASN A 679 -13.65 -31.30 -25.92
CA ASN A 679 -12.26 -31.17 -25.48
C ASN A 679 -12.11 -31.36 -23.96
N GLU A 680 -12.72 -32.41 -23.41
CA GLU A 680 -12.76 -32.76 -21.98
C GLU A 680 -13.58 -31.81 -21.10
N VAL A 681 -14.23 -30.79 -21.67
CA VAL A 681 -15.06 -29.83 -20.93
C VAL A 681 -16.54 -30.22 -21.02
N PRO A 682 -17.18 -30.63 -19.91
CA PRO A 682 -18.59 -30.98 -19.93
C PRO A 682 -19.49 -29.73 -20.03
N PRO A 683 -20.68 -29.83 -20.66
CA PRO A 683 -21.65 -28.75 -20.71
C PRO A 683 -22.22 -28.53 -19.30
N THR A 684 -21.58 -27.69 -18.51
CA THR A 684 -21.98 -27.36 -17.14
C THR A 684 -22.02 -25.86 -16.98
N VAL A 685 -22.77 -25.36 -15.99
CA VAL A 685 -22.85 -23.92 -15.71
C VAL A 685 -21.45 -23.36 -15.47
N ALA A 686 -20.63 -24.07 -14.68
CA ALA A 686 -19.25 -23.68 -14.42
C ALA A 686 -18.40 -23.60 -15.69
N GLY A 687 -18.46 -24.62 -16.56
CA GLY A 687 -17.68 -24.63 -17.82
C GLY A 687 -18.14 -23.59 -18.84
N VAL A 688 -19.44 -23.31 -18.90
CA VAL A 688 -20.00 -22.24 -19.74
C VAL A 688 -19.54 -20.88 -19.23
N GLU A 689 -19.55 -20.66 -17.92
CA GLU A 689 -19.15 -19.38 -17.30
C GLU A 689 -17.64 -19.15 -17.30
N SER A 690 -16.82 -20.20 -17.18
CA SER A 690 -15.34 -20.13 -17.15
C SER A 690 -14.69 -19.92 -18.50
N ASN A 691 -15.48 -19.89 -19.58
CA ASN A 691 -15.01 -19.79 -20.98
C ASN A 691 -14.26 -21.03 -21.50
N ASP A 692 -14.39 -22.17 -20.81
CA ASP A 692 -13.76 -23.41 -21.26
C ASP A 692 -14.67 -24.20 -22.19
N TYR A 693 -15.99 -24.05 -22.05
CA TYR A 693 -16.95 -24.75 -22.90
C TYR A 693 -17.06 -24.04 -24.27
N PRO A 694 -16.85 -24.75 -25.40
CA PRO A 694 -16.60 -24.10 -26.68
C PRO A 694 -17.86 -23.61 -27.41
N LEU A 695 -19.06 -24.14 -27.14
CA LEU A 695 -20.29 -23.75 -27.84
C LEU A 695 -21.03 -22.62 -27.11
N VAL A 696 -20.34 -21.51 -26.90
CA VAL A 696 -20.86 -20.34 -26.19
C VAL A 696 -20.64 -19.08 -27.01
N ARG A 697 -21.70 -18.30 -27.20
CA ARG A 697 -21.65 -16.92 -27.69
C ARG A 697 -21.67 -15.98 -26.48
N PRO A 698 -20.54 -15.38 -26.07
CA PRO A 698 -20.50 -14.52 -24.89
C PRO A 698 -21.15 -13.16 -25.16
N VAL A 699 -21.54 -12.44 -24.11
CA VAL A 699 -21.74 -10.98 -24.17
C VAL A 699 -20.52 -10.32 -23.53
N MET A 700 -19.70 -9.65 -24.34
CA MET A 700 -18.44 -9.06 -23.93
C MET A 700 -18.50 -7.54 -24.01
N LEU A 701 -18.04 -6.87 -22.96
CA LEU A 701 -17.74 -5.44 -22.95
C LEU A 701 -16.23 -5.25 -23.02
N TYR A 702 -15.77 -4.47 -23.99
CA TYR A 702 -14.38 -4.07 -24.12
C TYR A 702 -14.22 -2.56 -23.98
N SER A 703 -13.15 -2.13 -23.33
CA SER A 703 -12.74 -0.72 -23.31
C SER A 703 -11.23 -0.59 -23.17
N ASN A 704 -10.73 0.62 -23.42
CA ASN A 704 -9.31 0.95 -23.31
C ASN A 704 -8.98 1.36 -21.87
N VAL A 705 -8.05 0.66 -21.24
CA VAL A 705 -7.66 0.91 -19.84
C VAL A 705 -7.05 2.30 -19.66
N GLU A 706 -6.20 2.74 -20.59
CA GLU A 706 -5.59 4.07 -20.51
C GLU A 706 -6.64 5.18 -20.61
N TYR A 707 -7.63 4.99 -21.48
CA TYR A 707 -8.77 5.91 -21.60
C TYR A 707 -9.57 5.97 -20.29
N LEU A 708 -9.91 4.82 -19.70
CA LEU A 708 -10.67 4.76 -18.45
C LEU A 708 -9.92 5.39 -17.27
N ARG A 709 -8.60 5.18 -17.18
CA ARG A 709 -7.76 5.80 -16.13
C ARG A 709 -7.70 7.33 -16.24
N ARG A 710 -7.87 7.90 -17.44
CA ARG A 710 -7.85 9.36 -17.66
C ARG A 710 -9.25 9.99 -17.66
N THR A 711 -10.29 9.18 -17.79
CA THR A 711 -11.66 9.63 -18.07
C THR A 711 -12.60 9.11 -16.99
N PHE A 712 -12.57 9.76 -15.82
CA PHE A 712 -13.34 9.34 -14.65
C PHE A 712 -14.84 9.16 -14.92
N HIS A 713 -15.44 10.00 -15.78
CA HIS A 713 -16.84 9.87 -16.14
C HIS A 713 -17.17 8.62 -16.94
N ALA A 714 -16.24 8.17 -17.80
CA ALA A 714 -16.39 6.93 -18.54
C ALA A 714 -16.17 5.72 -17.62
N ALA A 715 -15.17 5.76 -16.74
CA ALA A 715 -14.97 4.71 -15.74
C ALA A 715 -16.18 4.55 -14.82
N ALA A 716 -16.79 5.65 -14.36
CA ALA A 716 -18.00 5.64 -13.56
C ALA A 716 -19.20 5.05 -14.33
N PHE A 717 -19.43 5.47 -15.57
CA PHE A 717 -20.51 4.94 -16.40
C PHE A 717 -20.33 3.44 -16.69
N LEU A 718 -19.12 2.99 -17.02
CA LEU A 718 -18.86 1.57 -17.29
C LEU A 718 -18.90 0.71 -16.02
N SER A 719 -18.49 1.23 -14.87
CA SER A 719 -18.69 0.57 -13.57
C SER A 719 -20.18 0.30 -13.32
N TYR A 720 -21.02 1.31 -13.54
CA TYR A 720 -22.47 1.19 -13.45
C TYR A 720 -23.03 0.23 -14.51
N TYR A 721 -22.47 0.24 -15.73
CA TYR A 721 -22.83 -0.69 -16.78
C TYR A 721 -22.61 -2.14 -16.36
N ILE A 722 -21.43 -2.46 -15.85
CA ILE A 722 -21.02 -3.82 -15.46
C ILE A 722 -21.83 -4.33 -14.28
N GLU A 723 -22.14 -3.47 -13.31
CA GLU A 723 -22.98 -3.84 -12.16
C GLU A 723 -24.43 -4.15 -12.61
N ARG A 724 -24.96 -3.40 -13.58
CA ARG A 724 -26.37 -3.52 -13.98
C ARG A 724 -26.62 -4.58 -15.04
N ALA A 725 -25.69 -4.75 -15.98
CA ALA A 725 -25.86 -5.57 -17.16
C ALA A 725 -26.21 -7.03 -16.88
N PRO A 726 -25.58 -7.76 -15.95
CA PRO A 726 -25.89 -9.18 -15.70
C PRO A 726 -27.36 -9.43 -15.39
N SER A 727 -27.97 -8.55 -14.58
CA SER A 727 -29.39 -8.66 -14.23
C SER A 727 -30.35 -8.38 -15.40
N LEU A 728 -29.89 -7.62 -16.40
CA LEU A 728 -30.67 -7.25 -17.58
C LEU A 728 -30.46 -8.23 -18.74
N VAL A 729 -29.26 -8.80 -18.86
CA VAL A 729 -28.95 -9.84 -19.86
C VAL A 729 -29.84 -11.05 -19.64
N GLY A 730 -29.98 -11.54 -18.41
CA GLY A 730 -30.90 -12.66 -18.13
C GLY A 730 -32.40 -12.33 -18.27
N ALA A 731 -32.76 -11.09 -18.58
CA ALA A 731 -34.13 -10.68 -18.89
C ALA A 731 -34.39 -10.56 -20.40
N LEU A 732 -33.36 -10.68 -21.23
CA LEU A 732 -33.50 -10.76 -22.66
C LEU A 732 -33.96 -12.19 -23.07
N PRO A 733 -34.67 -12.37 -24.19
CA PRO A 733 -35.17 -13.68 -24.63
C PRO A 733 -34.09 -14.59 -25.22
N GLY A 734 -33.64 -15.60 -24.45
CA GLY A 734 -32.67 -16.60 -24.90
C GLY A 734 -31.28 -16.43 -24.31
N GLU A 735 -31.04 -15.30 -23.65
CA GLU A 735 -29.77 -14.95 -23.01
C GLU A 735 -29.72 -15.38 -21.54
N ARG A 736 -28.51 -15.66 -21.07
CA ARG A 736 -28.27 -16.14 -19.71
C ARG A 736 -27.39 -15.16 -18.95
N ALA A 737 -27.86 -14.75 -17.77
CA ALA A 737 -27.06 -14.02 -16.80
C ALA A 737 -25.95 -14.92 -16.22
N LEU A 738 -24.80 -14.33 -15.94
CA LEU A 738 -23.77 -14.99 -15.14
C LEU A 738 -24.29 -15.27 -13.72
N SER A 739 -23.80 -16.35 -13.11
CA SER A 739 -23.97 -16.56 -11.67
C SER A 739 -23.40 -15.39 -10.87
N PRO A 740 -23.92 -15.10 -9.67
CA PRO A 740 -23.38 -14.01 -8.83
C PRO A 740 -21.87 -14.13 -8.62
N ALA A 741 -21.34 -15.34 -8.44
CA ALA A 741 -19.91 -15.57 -8.28
C ALA A 741 -19.10 -15.26 -9.56
N ALA A 742 -19.66 -15.53 -10.74
CA ALA A 742 -19.05 -15.17 -12.02
C ALA A 742 -19.14 -13.66 -12.29
N THR A 743 -20.28 -13.03 -12.00
CA THR A 743 -20.42 -11.56 -12.03
C THR A 743 -19.41 -10.87 -11.13
N ASP A 744 -19.25 -11.35 -9.89
CA ASP A 744 -18.29 -10.81 -8.92
C ASP A 744 -16.85 -10.90 -9.44
N ARG A 745 -16.51 -11.98 -10.16
CA ARG A 745 -15.19 -12.19 -10.77
C ARG A 745 -14.92 -11.18 -11.88
N GLU A 746 -15.86 -11.02 -12.80
CA GLU A 746 -15.78 -10.09 -13.93
C GLU A 746 -15.72 -8.63 -13.45
N ALA A 747 -16.53 -8.27 -12.45
CA ALA A 747 -16.50 -6.96 -11.81
C ALA A 747 -15.15 -6.64 -11.15
N ARG A 748 -14.55 -7.61 -10.45
CA ARG A 748 -13.21 -7.46 -9.85
C ARG A 748 -12.13 -7.30 -10.90
N GLN A 749 -12.19 -8.06 -12.00
CA GLN A 749 -11.25 -7.94 -13.11
C GLN A 749 -11.28 -6.54 -13.73
N PHE A 750 -12.48 -5.97 -13.89
CA PHE A 750 -12.63 -4.59 -14.34
C PHE A 750 -12.00 -3.57 -13.37
N LEU A 751 -12.29 -3.67 -12.07
CA LEU A 751 -11.72 -2.78 -11.06
C LEU A 751 -10.19 -2.89 -10.95
N LEU A 752 -9.64 -4.09 -11.13
CA LEU A 752 -8.19 -4.32 -11.20
C LEU A 752 -7.56 -3.61 -12.40
N ALA A 753 -8.22 -3.57 -13.56
CA ALA A 753 -7.72 -2.81 -14.69
C ALA A 753 -7.63 -1.29 -14.37
N LEU A 754 -8.53 -0.79 -13.51
CA LEU A 754 -8.57 0.60 -13.07
C LEU A 754 -7.57 0.93 -11.94
N SER A 755 -7.02 -0.05 -11.21
CA SER A 755 -6.22 0.15 -9.98
C SER A 755 -4.84 0.84 -10.17
N GLY A 756 -4.61 1.48 -11.33
CA GLY A 756 -3.53 2.42 -11.58
C GLY A 756 -3.91 3.90 -11.33
N THR A 757 -5.18 4.22 -11.04
CA THR A 757 -5.60 5.55 -10.62
C THR A 757 -5.55 5.67 -9.11
N GLY A 758 -4.79 6.64 -8.61
CA GLY A 758 -4.71 6.97 -7.18
C GLY A 758 -5.87 7.81 -6.66
N ASP A 759 -7.01 7.83 -7.34
CA ASP A 759 -8.25 8.53 -6.96
C ASP A 759 -9.40 7.55 -6.78
#